data_AF-A0A6N9YSX4-F1
#
_entry.id   AF-A0A6N9YSX4-F1
#
_cell.length_a   1.000
_cell.length_b   1.000
_cell.length_c   1.000
_cell.angle_alpha   90.00
_cell.angle_beta   90.00
_cell.angle_gamma   90.00
#
_symmetry.space_group_name_H-M   'P 1'
#
loop_
_entity.id
_entity.type
_entity.pdbx_description
1 polymer ?
#
loop_
_entity_poly.entity_id
_entity_poly.type
_entity_poly.pdbx_seq_one_letter_code
_entity_poly.pdbx_strand_id
1 'polypeptide(L)'
;MTDKQTSAGGSPEDSSAARSGEADSPTEAALEDTRAEPAAAHGDASSHGGGDGPLEAADDEPADAANTAEGAATVPGATAVPDAGAGSDAGAGSDAGAVPPGDDIYGASTPGRQEGMRASLGDEVRGAKASPGRSGPARPYAASATTSTATAFAAPTGGPPRGGPAAGGGVHGADDVTEEFAVPASPSDDGAAPPPRRRGRTAAMIIGAVVLVLVAAYGVTYLLAGDNLARNATVAGIEVGGMTPAEARTLLEDELPAVADAPIRVRIGESDSTYEIVPSDAGLRVDIPATVAAVPGGSANPVSLVQALLGGEEVTPRPDVDTDALRASMEAIAEQSDSDPVNGAVGFEDGEVVTSEPSTGSALDVDGAVEVISGAYFGPAGSGGVPAEVTVPVESVEPRVTQADVDQAVSEFAEPAMSGPVTVVAGSDSVELGPELIGQVLSMTSTEDGSLQPEIDGDKLVDLASDELAEIGQEGKDATIRIENGSPVVVPAQSGKGVETDSLGDLVLLALTEEGDDRRAEVELVDIDPELTTEAAEELGVKEVVAEFTTNFPPAQYRDVNIGRAAELINNTFLRPGDEFSMNRTVGERTEANGFTAGTIINQGRLEDAMGGGVSQVATTTFHAAFQAGLEDVEHWPHSIYFDRYPIGQEATVAWGAKDLRFANDTPYGVVIETRFTPSAGRSQGTLNVRIWSTEYFRVETSVSERSNFTSPRTIYDTSSDCTPQGGSQGFSITSYRKAWTPDGELVKDEADPWTYNPNHRVVCGPDPDDD
;
A
#
# COMPACT_ATOMS: atom_id res chain seq x y z
N MET A 1 18.66 -16.52 -56.24
CA MET A 1 19.37 -15.23 -56.37
C MET A 1 19.96 -14.96 -54.98
N THR A 2 21.22 -15.35 -54.76
CA THR A 2 22.41 -14.46 -54.82
C THR A 2 22.35 -13.42 -53.70
N ASP A 3 23.01 -13.61 -52.56
CA ASP A 3 24.47 -13.49 -52.31
C ASP A 3 24.64 -12.31 -51.29
N LYS A 4 25.61 -12.20 -50.37
CA LYS A 4 26.87 -12.95 -50.13
C LYS A 4 27.50 -12.59 -48.77
N GLN A 5 28.25 -13.54 -48.16
CA GLN A 5 29.56 -13.38 -47.43
C GLN A 5 29.70 -12.35 -46.27
N THR A 6 30.56 -12.50 -45.25
CA THR A 6 31.71 -13.41 -44.93
C THR A 6 31.87 -13.49 -43.39
N SER A 7 32.11 -14.65 -42.75
CA SER A 7 33.42 -15.20 -42.26
C SER A 7 34.29 -14.28 -41.37
N ALA A 8 35.02 -14.72 -40.33
CA ALA A 8 35.41 -16.05 -39.79
C ALA A 8 35.70 -15.89 -38.26
N GLY A 9 36.14 -16.84 -37.43
CA GLY A 9 36.62 -18.25 -37.49
C GLY A 9 37.16 -18.64 -36.08
N GLY A 10 37.58 -19.86 -35.73
CA GLY A 10 37.76 -21.11 -36.49
C GLY A 10 37.84 -22.36 -35.58
N SER A 11 38.35 -23.48 -36.11
CA SER A 11 38.07 -24.88 -35.66
C SER A 11 39.05 -25.50 -34.62
N PRO A 12 38.69 -26.65 -33.99
CA PRO A 12 39.50 -27.38 -32.99
C PRO A 12 40.42 -28.49 -33.58
N GLU A 13 41.12 -29.22 -32.72
CA GLU A 13 41.90 -30.44 -33.04
C GLU A 13 41.39 -31.70 -32.29
N ASP A 14 41.73 -32.88 -32.81
CA ASP A 14 41.40 -34.24 -32.33
C ASP A 14 42.67 -35.12 -32.31
N SER A 15 42.76 -36.13 -31.42
CA SER A 15 43.83 -37.14 -31.45
C SER A 15 43.52 -38.49 -30.77
N SER A 16 42.88 -39.38 -31.53
CA SER A 16 43.33 -40.77 -31.80
C SER A 16 43.97 -41.67 -30.69
N ALA A 17 43.37 -42.85 -30.44
CA ALA A 17 43.98 -44.22 -30.44
C ALA A 17 43.05 -45.24 -29.71
N ALA A 18 42.65 -46.44 -30.16
CA ALA A 18 43.14 -47.47 -31.10
C ALA A 18 43.75 -48.73 -30.41
N ARG A 19 42.93 -49.78 -30.24
CA ARG A 19 43.20 -51.26 -30.15
C ARG A 19 41.89 -51.97 -29.74
N SER A 20 41.28 -52.95 -30.44
CA SER A 20 41.73 -54.20 -31.10
C SER A 20 41.94 -55.39 -30.14
N GLY A 21 41.00 -56.35 -30.17
CA GLY A 21 41.03 -57.63 -29.45
C GLY A 21 39.72 -58.40 -29.72
N GLU A 22 39.78 -59.69 -30.05
CA GLU A 22 38.73 -60.39 -30.81
C GLU A 22 38.51 -61.83 -30.33
N ALA A 23 37.26 -62.33 -30.43
CA ALA A 23 36.80 -63.71 -30.15
C ALA A 23 36.92 -64.20 -28.66
N ASP A 24 36.24 -65.27 -28.19
CA ASP A 24 35.34 -66.24 -28.86
C ASP A 24 34.28 -66.80 -27.86
N SER A 25 33.37 -67.69 -28.30
CA SER A 25 32.41 -68.48 -27.50
C SER A 25 32.68 -70.01 -27.67
N PRO A 26 31.82 -70.99 -27.30
CA PRO A 26 30.69 -71.09 -26.35
C PRO A 26 30.75 -72.37 -25.41
N THR A 27 29.59 -72.78 -24.85
CA THR A 27 29.11 -74.17 -24.52
C THR A 27 29.41 -74.93 -23.20
N GLU A 28 28.32 -75.25 -22.49
CA GLU A 28 27.86 -76.54 -21.86
C GLU A 28 28.57 -77.34 -20.71
N ALA A 29 27.69 -77.81 -19.79
CA ALA A 29 27.67 -79.09 -19.02
C ALA A 29 28.72 -79.39 -17.90
N ALA A 30 28.49 -80.30 -16.91
CA ALA A 30 27.28 -80.80 -16.19
C ALA A 30 27.68 -81.76 -15.01
N LEU A 31 26.69 -82.15 -14.17
CA LEU A 31 26.59 -83.36 -13.28
C LEU A 31 27.25 -83.44 -11.87
N GLU A 32 26.43 -83.95 -10.92
CA GLU A 32 26.69 -84.88 -9.76
C GLU A 32 27.77 -84.57 -8.69
N ASP A 33 27.79 -85.18 -7.48
CA ASP A 33 26.83 -85.61 -6.43
C ASP A 33 27.69 -86.15 -5.25
N THR A 34 27.31 -85.99 -3.97
CA THR A 34 27.40 -87.03 -2.89
C THR A 34 26.92 -86.56 -1.49
N ARG A 35 25.61 -86.70 -1.26
CA ARG A 35 24.97 -87.34 -0.09
C ARG A 35 25.80 -87.76 1.16
N ALA A 36 25.35 -87.37 2.37
CA ALA A 36 25.43 -88.22 3.60
C ALA A 36 24.46 -87.78 4.75
N GLU A 37 23.56 -88.68 5.14
CA GLU A 37 22.71 -88.69 6.38
C GLU A 37 23.26 -89.78 7.36
N PRO A 38 22.73 -90.12 8.58
CA PRO A 38 21.31 -90.15 9.05
C PRO A 38 21.12 -89.82 10.59
N ALA A 39 20.08 -90.17 11.38
CA ALA A 39 18.87 -91.03 11.22
C ALA A 39 17.72 -90.76 12.25
N ALA A 40 16.45 -91.03 11.84
CA ALA A 40 15.32 -91.73 12.53
C ALA A 40 14.86 -91.38 13.98
N ALA A 41 13.59 -91.56 14.41
CA ALA A 41 12.24 -91.86 13.85
C ALA A 41 11.20 -91.67 15.03
N HIS A 42 9.86 -91.84 15.03
CA HIS A 42 8.75 -92.46 14.26
C HIS A 42 7.45 -91.60 14.46
N GLY A 43 6.23 -91.85 13.95
CA GLY A 43 5.67 -92.81 12.97
C GLY A 43 4.21 -93.27 13.30
N ASP A 44 3.28 -93.09 12.34
CA ASP A 44 1.91 -93.66 12.20
C ASP A 44 0.80 -93.30 13.25
N ALA A 45 -0.53 -93.27 12.98
CA ALA A 45 -1.34 -93.81 11.86
C ALA A 45 -2.73 -93.11 11.64
N SER A 46 -3.28 -93.22 10.40
CA SER A 46 -4.69 -93.52 9.95
C SER A 46 -5.98 -93.01 10.68
N SER A 47 -7.17 -92.81 10.06
CA SER A 47 -7.67 -92.65 8.65
C SER A 47 -9.24 -92.52 8.58
N HIS A 48 -9.81 -91.99 7.47
CA HIS A 48 -11.26 -91.99 7.05
C HIS A 48 -12.29 -91.16 7.88
N GLY A 49 -13.37 -90.55 7.31
CA GLY A 49 -13.72 -90.26 5.89
C GLY A 49 -15.22 -90.00 5.58
N GLY A 50 -15.54 -89.02 4.71
CA GLY A 50 -16.87 -88.75 4.06
C GLY A 50 -17.92 -87.96 4.88
N GLY A 51 -18.86 -87.19 4.30
CA GLY A 51 -19.11 -86.77 2.89
C GLY A 51 -20.43 -85.93 2.74
N ASP A 52 -20.59 -85.23 1.59
CA ASP A 52 -21.78 -84.46 1.11
C ASP A 52 -22.28 -83.26 1.99
N GLY A 53 -23.00 -82.22 1.53
CA GLY A 53 -23.57 -81.81 0.22
C GLY A 53 -23.88 -80.27 0.16
N PRO A 54 -24.51 -79.73 -0.91
CA PRO A 54 -24.25 -78.35 -1.39
C PRO A 54 -25.30 -77.23 -1.13
N LEU A 55 -25.00 -76.04 -1.68
CA LEU A 55 -25.73 -74.75 -1.70
C LEU A 55 -27.05 -74.76 -2.51
N GLU A 56 -28.01 -73.88 -2.14
CA GLU A 56 -28.83 -73.06 -3.06
C GLU A 56 -29.61 -71.95 -2.30
N ALA A 57 -30.33 -71.06 -2.99
CA ALA A 57 -31.02 -69.87 -2.44
C ALA A 57 -32.49 -69.77 -2.91
N ALA A 58 -33.32 -68.97 -2.20
CA ALA A 58 -34.67 -68.55 -2.61
C ALA A 58 -35.18 -67.36 -1.77
N ASP A 59 -36.17 -66.64 -2.30
CA ASP A 59 -36.66 -65.33 -1.82
C ASP A 59 -37.99 -65.36 -1.02
N ASP A 60 -38.39 -64.15 -0.60
CA ASP A 60 -39.76 -63.59 -0.66
C ASP A 60 -40.68 -63.47 0.59
N GLU A 61 -41.67 -62.57 0.42
CA GLU A 61 -42.65 -61.94 1.32
C GLU A 61 -43.70 -62.89 2.00
N PRO A 62 -44.63 -62.46 2.91
CA PRO A 62 -45.41 -61.19 2.87
C PRO A 62 -45.87 -60.55 4.20
N ALA A 63 -46.72 -59.52 4.09
CA ALA A 63 -47.25 -58.68 5.16
C ALA A 63 -48.68 -59.02 5.71
N ASP A 64 -48.96 -58.37 6.84
CA ASP A 64 -50.24 -57.73 7.24
C ASP A 64 -51.36 -58.45 8.06
N ALA A 65 -51.95 -57.63 8.97
CA ALA A 65 -53.28 -57.61 9.57
C ALA A 65 -53.79 -58.62 10.66
N ALA A 66 -54.49 -58.03 11.65
CA ALA A 66 -55.62 -58.53 12.46
C ALA A 66 -55.38 -59.58 13.60
N ASN A 67 -56.06 -59.54 14.77
CA ASN A 67 -56.90 -58.55 15.47
C ASN A 67 -57.20 -59.01 16.94
N THR A 68 -57.76 -58.14 17.80
CA THR A 68 -58.46 -58.38 19.11
C THR A 68 -57.63 -58.78 20.35
N ALA A 69 -58.03 -58.49 21.61
CA ALA A 69 -58.86 -57.40 22.20
C ALA A 69 -58.79 -57.43 23.76
N GLU A 70 -59.24 -56.36 24.43
CA GLU A 70 -59.54 -56.20 25.89
C GLU A 70 -58.36 -56.28 26.91
N GLY A 71 -58.23 -55.40 27.92
CA GLY A 71 -58.87 -54.09 28.18
C GLY A 71 -58.99 -53.69 29.68
N ALA A 72 -58.59 -52.46 30.06
CA ALA A 72 -58.98 -51.79 31.33
C ALA A 72 -58.62 -50.27 31.38
N ALA A 73 -59.62 -49.40 31.70
CA ALA A 73 -59.59 -48.06 32.37
C ALA A 73 -58.42 -47.04 32.12
N THR A 74 -58.61 -45.70 32.00
CA THR A 74 -59.75 -44.77 32.24
C THR A 74 -59.59 -43.44 31.44
N VAL A 75 -60.61 -42.56 31.37
CA VAL A 75 -60.82 -41.50 30.33
C VAL A 75 -61.70 -40.33 30.89
N PRO A 76 -61.98 -39.15 30.26
CA PRO A 76 -61.14 -38.02 29.74
C PRO A 76 -61.60 -36.57 30.16
N GLY A 77 -60.98 -35.50 29.59
CA GLY A 77 -61.70 -34.30 29.05
C GLY A 77 -61.24 -32.89 29.52
N ALA A 78 -61.49 -31.76 28.81
CA ALA A 78 -61.92 -31.53 27.40
C ALA A 78 -61.87 -30.03 26.93
N THR A 79 -61.44 -29.79 25.67
CA THR A 79 -61.93 -28.81 24.64
C THR A 79 -62.13 -27.27 24.82
N ALA A 80 -61.64 -26.52 23.80
CA ALA A 80 -62.28 -25.42 23.01
C ALA A 80 -62.04 -23.90 23.31
N VAL A 81 -62.21 -23.09 22.24
CA VAL A 81 -61.99 -21.62 22.06
C VAL A 81 -63.34 -20.88 21.81
N PRO A 82 -63.45 -19.53 21.89
CA PRO A 82 -63.53 -18.71 20.65
C PRO A 82 -63.05 -17.21 20.78
N ASP A 83 -63.58 -16.32 19.93
CA ASP A 83 -62.99 -15.12 19.28
C ASP A 83 -63.54 -13.70 19.72
N ALA A 84 -62.88 -12.64 19.23
CA ALA A 84 -63.33 -11.26 18.91
C ALA A 84 -63.52 -10.12 19.97
N GLY A 85 -62.97 -8.92 19.66
CA GLY A 85 -63.75 -7.65 19.68
C GLY A 85 -63.29 -6.39 20.46
N ALA A 86 -62.39 -5.56 19.87
CA ALA A 86 -62.20 -4.08 19.94
C ALA A 86 -62.71 -3.18 21.12
N GLY A 87 -61.93 -2.14 21.52
CA GLY A 87 -62.50 -0.97 22.25
C GLY A 87 -61.58 0.05 23.02
N SER A 88 -60.87 0.93 22.30
CA SER A 88 -60.52 2.35 22.63
C SER A 88 -60.07 2.85 24.04
N ASP A 89 -58.92 3.56 24.01
CA ASP A 89 -58.63 4.90 24.61
C ASP A 89 -58.00 5.11 26.01
N ALA A 90 -57.27 6.24 26.10
CA ALA A 90 -56.61 6.90 27.25
C ALA A 90 -55.49 6.16 28.01
N GLY A 91 -54.31 6.78 28.12
CA GLY A 91 -53.16 6.29 28.90
C GLY A 91 -52.34 7.40 29.58
N ALA A 92 -51.31 7.02 30.35
CA ALA A 92 -50.27 7.92 30.89
C ALA A 92 -49.09 7.15 31.53
N GLY A 93 -47.85 7.64 31.34
CA GLY A 93 -46.80 7.54 32.37
C GLY A 93 -45.53 6.71 32.08
N SER A 94 -44.38 7.41 32.19
CA SER A 94 -43.04 6.96 32.64
C SER A 94 -42.30 5.82 31.93
N ASP A 95 -41.19 6.22 31.29
CA ASP A 95 -39.83 5.63 31.34
C ASP A 95 -39.65 4.13 31.64
N ALA A 96 -39.08 3.43 30.65
CA ALA A 96 -38.21 2.28 30.86
C ALA A 96 -36.94 2.48 30.00
N GLY A 97 -35.76 2.49 30.64
CA GLY A 97 -34.48 2.67 29.94
C GLY A 97 -34.06 1.41 29.18
N ALA A 98 -33.30 1.60 28.09
CA ALA A 98 -32.73 0.50 27.32
C ALA A 98 -31.69 -0.31 28.15
N VAL A 99 -31.64 -1.61 27.90
CA VAL A 99 -30.59 -2.51 28.41
C VAL A 99 -29.50 -2.62 27.34
N PRO A 100 -28.22 -2.31 27.63
CA PRO A 100 -27.13 -2.51 26.68
C PRO A 100 -26.77 -4.00 26.54
N PRO A 101 -26.20 -4.43 25.39
CA PRO A 101 -25.53 -5.72 25.28
C PRO A 101 -24.29 -5.77 26.20
N GLY A 102 -23.79 -6.98 26.49
CA GLY A 102 -22.67 -7.19 27.42
C GLY A 102 -21.29 -7.04 26.77
N ASP A 103 -20.30 -6.60 27.55
CA ASP A 103 -18.91 -6.36 27.12
C ASP A 103 -18.09 -7.65 26.95
N ASP A 104 -17.24 -7.67 25.92
CA ASP A 104 -16.22 -8.71 25.69
C ASP A 104 -15.04 -8.61 26.67
N ILE A 105 -14.59 -9.76 27.20
CA ILE A 105 -13.54 -9.81 28.24
C ILE A 105 -12.18 -10.26 27.67
N TYR A 106 -11.60 -9.46 26.76
CA TYR A 106 -10.16 -9.54 26.40
C TYR A 106 -9.55 -8.16 26.12
N GLY A 107 -9.27 -7.41 27.20
CA GLY A 107 -8.67 -6.06 27.10
C GLY A 107 -7.18 -6.05 26.73
N ALA A 108 -6.87 -5.76 25.47
CA ALA A 108 -5.50 -5.55 25.00
C ALA A 108 -4.84 -4.33 25.67
N SER A 109 -3.56 -4.44 26.05
CA SER A 109 -2.82 -3.40 26.77
C SER A 109 -1.48 -3.07 26.08
N THR A 110 -1.47 -2.05 25.22
CA THR A 110 -0.27 -1.57 24.53
C THR A 110 0.71 -0.89 25.51
N PRO A 111 2.02 -1.19 25.49
CA PRO A 111 2.99 -0.56 26.39
C PRO A 111 3.20 0.95 26.12
N GLY A 112 2.54 1.81 26.90
CA GLY A 112 2.66 3.25 26.79
C GLY A 112 4.03 3.79 27.22
N ARG A 113 4.67 4.56 26.32
CA ARG A 113 5.93 5.30 26.54
C ARG A 113 5.78 6.33 27.66
N GLN A 114 6.36 6.07 28.84
CA GLN A 114 6.45 7.07 29.91
C GLN A 114 7.69 7.96 29.74
N GLU A 115 7.45 9.27 29.57
CA GLU A 115 8.45 10.32 29.78
C GLU A 115 8.00 11.23 30.93
N GLY A 116 8.95 11.65 31.76
CA GLY A 116 8.79 12.83 32.61
C GLY A 116 8.65 12.61 34.13
N MET A 117 9.76 12.46 34.83
CA MET A 117 9.92 13.12 36.13
C MET A 117 11.35 13.63 36.35
N ARG A 118 11.49 14.89 36.79
CA ARG A 118 12.79 15.56 36.94
C ARG A 118 13.48 15.20 38.25
N ALA A 119 14.75 14.82 38.18
CA ALA A 119 15.70 14.96 39.29
C ALA A 119 17.07 15.42 38.73
N SER A 120 17.74 16.31 39.46
CA SER A 120 19.01 16.93 39.06
C SER A 120 20.22 16.15 39.61
N LEU A 121 21.32 16.08 38.84
CA LEU A 121 22.70 16.43 39.25
C LEU A 121 23.76 15.95 38.23
N GLY A 122 24.86 16.70 38.09
CA GLY A 122 26.18 16.10 37.76
C GLY A 122 26.76 16.34 36.35
N ASP A 123 27.66 17.32 36.29
CA ASP A 123 28.53 17.76 35.18
C ASP A 123 29.34 16.75 34.34
N GLU A 124 29.61 17.19 33.09
CA GLU A 124 30.89 17.16 32.34
C GLU A 124 31.45 15.95 31.51
N VAL A 125 32.28 16.37 30.53
CA VAL A 125 33.29 15.66 29.70
C VAL A 125 32.87 14.78 28.49
N ARG A 126 32.85 15.45 27.33
CA ARG A 126 33.29 15.03 25.97
C ARG A 126 33.95 13.63 25.81
N GLY A 127 33.52 12.83 24.82
CA GLY A 127 34.11 11.50 24.58
C GLY A 127 34.04 10.88 23.17
N ALA A 128 33.80 11.63 22.10
CA ALA A 128 33.65 11.05 20.76
C ALA A 128 34.96 10.46 20.18
N LYS A 129 34.95 9.16 19.84
CA LYS A 129 35.93 8.47 18.98
C LYS A 129 35.23 7.43 18.09
N ALA A 130 35.77 7.22 16.90
CA ALA A 130 35.19 6.38 15.85
C ALA A 130 36.12 5.25 15.40
N SER A 131 35.69 4.52 14.37
CA SER A 131 36.38 3.47 13.58
C SER A 131 36.45 2.06 14.17
N PRO A 132 36.61 1.01 13.31
CA PRO A 132 36.65 1.02 11.84
C PRO A 132 35.56 0.16 11.16
N GLY A 133 35.22 0.48 9.91
CA GLY A 133 34.40 -0.39 9.04
C GLY A 133 35.23 -1.40 8.24
N ARG A 134 34.56 -2.26 7.45
CA ARG A 134 35.18 -3.16 6.47
C ARG A 134 34.33 -3.20 5.19
N SER A 135 34.98 -3.25 4.04
CA SER A 135 34.33 -3.09 2.72
C SER A 135 34.19 -4.40 1.94
N GLY A 136 33.12 -4.48 1.13
CA GLY A 136 32.86 -5.47 0.08
C GLY A 136 32.17 -4.78 -1.11
N PRO A 137 32.35 -5.22 -2.37
CA PRO A 137 32.04 -4.38 -3.54
C PRO A 137 30.68 -4.67 -4.19
N ALA A 138 29.92 -3.61 -4.49
CA ALA A 138 28.83 -3.62 -5.46
C ALA A 138 29.30 -3.04 -6.81
N ARG A 139 28.79 -3.58 -7.92
CA ARG A 139 29.01 -3.04 -9.28
C ARG A 139 27.78 -2.24 -9.71
N PRO A 140 27.91 -1.04 -10.28
CA PRO A 140 26.81 -0.38 -10.96
C PRO A 140 26.58 -1.02 -12.35
N TYR A 141 25.32 -1.26 -12.71
CA TYR A 141 24.91 -1.41 -14.11
C TYR A 141 24.44 -0.06 -14.65
N ALA A 142 24.56 0.16 -15.97
CA ALA A 142 24.45 1.48 -16.56
C ALA A 142 23.03 1.82 -17.05
N ALA A 143 22.58 3.05 -16.78
CA ALA A 143 21.54 3.69 -17.57
C ALA A 143 22.05 3.95 -19.00
N SER A 144 21.19 3.78 -20.01
CA SER A 144 21.54 3.96 -21.42
C SER A 144 20.87 5.21 -22.00
N ALA A 145 21.66 6.11 -22.60
CA ALA A 145 21.14 7.28 -23.32
C ALA A 145 22.08 7.68 -24.49
N THR A 146 21.56 7.69 -25.72
CA THR A 146 22.17 8.22 -26.96
C THR A 146 21.05 8.24 -28.02
N THR A 147 20.93 9.14 -29.00
CA THR A 147 21.84 10.09 -29.69
C THR A 147 20.95 11.23 -30.24
N SER A 148 21.13 12.54 -30.05
CA SER A 148 22.28 13.46 -30.24
C SER A 148 22.54 13.92 -31.69
N THR A 149 22.41 15.22 -31.95
CA THR A 149 23.09 16.02 -33.01
C THR A 149 22.92 17.50 -32.63
N ALA A 150 23.92 18.33 -32.26
CA ALA A 150 25.27 18.60 -32.79
C ALA A 150 25.27 19.58 -33.99
N THR A 151 25.92 20.77 -33.99
CA THR A 151 26.68 21.47 -32.93
C THR A 151 26.84 22.98 -33.23
N ALA A 152 26.98 23.80 -32.18
CA ALA A 152 27.72 25.07 -32.00
C ALA A 152 28.19 25.96 -33.18
N PHE A 153 28.29 27.28 -32.91
CA PHE A 153 29.53 28.03 -33.21
C PHE A 153 29.76 29.23 -32.25
N ALA A 154 31.01 29.70 -32.15
CA ALA A 154 31.44 30.82 -31.29
C ALA A 154 31.89 32.05 -32.12
N ALA A 155 32.00 33.21 -31.46
CA ALA A 155 32.36 34.51 -32.04
C ALA A 155 33.88 34.83 -31.88
N PRO A 156 34.41 36.05 -32.15
CA PRO A 156 33.88 37.21 -32.91
C PRO A 156 34.91 37.84 -33.91
N THR A 157 34.59 39.04 -34.44
CA THR A 157 35.50 40.08 -35.02
C THR A 157 35.91 39.98 -36.51
N GLY A 158 36.02 41.16 -37.17
CA GLY A 158 36.55 41.30 -38.54
C GLY A 158 35.80 42.34 -39.39
N GLY A 159 36.53 43.22 -40.08
CA GLY A 159 36.00 44.41 -40.77
C GLY A 159 35.87 44.35 -42.31
N PRO A 160 35.74 45.52 -42.98
CA PRO A 160 35.15 45.71 -44.33
C PRO A 160 36.18 45.58 -45.49
N PRO A 161 35.91 45.88 -46.81
CA PRO A 161 34.79 46.65 -47.39
C PRO A 161 34.24 46.30 -48.82
N ARG A 162 33.14 47.01 -49.18
CA ARG A 162 32.75 47.60 -50.50
C ARG A 162 33.16 46.93 -51.83
N GLY A 163 32.18 46.70 -52.72
CA GLY A 163 32.37 46.70 -54.19
C GLY A 163 31.12 46.30 -55.01
N GLY A 164 30.68 47.16 -55.94
CA GLY A 164 29.69 46.83 -57.00
C GLY A 164 30.39 46.48 -58.33
N PRO A 165 29.76 46.59 -59.54
CA PRO A 165 28.53 47.37 -59.85
C PRO A 165 27.52 46.72 -60.85
N ALA A 166 26.39 47.43 -61.12
CA ALA A 166 25.66 47.63 -62.40
C ALA A 166 25.35 46.46 -63.39
N ALA A 167 24.27 46.44 -64.20
CA ALA A 167 22.99 47.19 -64.33
C ALA A 167 22.16 46.48 -65.46
N GLY A 168 20.85 46.72 -65.70
CA GLY A 168 19.84 47.55 -65.04
C GLY A 168 18.58 47.78 -65.91
N GLY A 169 17.60 48.54 -65.39
CA GLY A 169 16.30 48.88 -66.03
C GLY A 169 15.16 47.94 -65.59
N GLY A 170 13.90 48.35 -65.40
CA GLY A 170 13.16 49.63 -65.47
C GLY A 170 11.65 49.30 -65.28
N VAL A 171 10.69 50.15 -64.88
CA VAL A 171 10.40 51.60 -65.06
C VAL A 171 9.43 52.08 -63.93
N HIS A 172 9.23 53.40 -63.77
CA HIS A 172 8.36 54.20 -62.85
C HIS A 172 7.05 53.61 -62.26
N GLY A 173 6.45 54.12 -61.17
CA GLY A 173 6.91 55.16 -60.21
C GLY A 173 5.84 56.18 -59.74
N ALA A 174 5.60 56.23 -58.41
CA ALA A 174 5.15 57.33 -57.52
C ALA A 174 3.87 58.20 -57.76
N ASP A 175 3.02 58.19 -56.72
CA ASP A 175 2.30 59.31 -56.04
C ASP A 175 1.10 60.06 -56.68
N ASP A 176 0.45 60.91 -55.83
CA ASP A 176 -0.85 61.62 -55.94
C ASP A 176 -2.12 60.72 -55.73
N VAL A 177 -3.29 61.16 -55.22
CA VAL A 177 -3.89 62.52 -55.06
C VAL A 177 -4.82 62.66 -53.81
N THR A 178 -4.98 63.92 -53.39
CA THR A 178 -6.06 64.75 -52.73
C THR A 178 -7.50 64.18 -52.46
N GLU A 179 -8.52 64.88 -51.90
CA GLU A 179 -8.93 66.32 -51.79
C GLU A 179 -9.33 66.82 -50.37
N GLU A 180 -10.31 67.73 -50.25
CA GLU A 180 -10.19 68.97 -49.44
C GLU A 180 -11.54 69.47 -48.86
N PHE A 181 -11.52 70.10 -47.66
CA PHE A 181 -12.56 71.04 -47.16
C PHE A 181 -12.03 71.91 -46.00
N ALA A 182 -12.49 73.16 -45.74
CA ALA A 182 -12.55 74.32 -46.65
C ALA A 182 -12.43 75.66 -45.86
N VAL A 183 -12.10 76.73 -46.60
CA VAL A 183 -11.75 78.11 -46.15
C VAL A 183 -12.93 78.91 -45.53
N PRO A 184 -12.64 80.00 -44.77
CA PRO A 184 -12.53 81.33 -45.42
C PRO A 184 -11.40 82.22 -44.83
N ALA A 185 -10.92 83.31 -45.44
CA ALA A 185 -10.87 83.85 -46.80
C ALA A 185 -10.33 85.30 -46.64
N SER A 186 -9.26 85.69 -47.34
CA SER A 186 -8.61 87.00 -47.19
C SER A 186 -9.07 88.04 -48.22
N PRO A 187 -8.90 89.35 -47.96
CA PRO A 187 -8.90 90.38 -48.99
C PRO A 187 -7.49 90.99 -49.25
N SER A 188 -6.96 90.68 -50.44
CA SER A 188 -6.25 91.57 -51.39
C SER A 188 -5.05 92.48 -51.01
N ASP A 189 -4.05 92.47 -51.90
CA ASP A 189 -2.98 93.47 -52.07
C ASP A 189 -3.49 94.90 -52.38
N ASP A 190 -2.71 95.91 -51.97
CA ASP A 190 -1.97 96.80 -52.90
C ASP A 190 -1.03 97.75 -52.11
N GLY A 191 0.30 97.80 -52.37
CA GLY A 191 1.16 98.65 -51.52
C GLY A 191 2.71 98.68 -51.61
N ALA A 192 3.31 98.75 -52.80
CA ALA A 192 4.65 99.34 -53.08
C ALA A 192 5.90 98.98 -52.23
N ALA A 193 6.92 98.41 -52.89
CA ALA A 193 8.26 98.17 -52.31
C ALA A 193 9.21 99.39 -52.36
N PRO A 194 10.05 99.60 -51.32
CA PRO A 194 11.31 100.35 -51.39
C PRO A 194 12.56 99.47 -51.06
N PRO A 195 13.80 99.96 -51.24
CA PRO A 195 14.88 99.12 -51.79
C PRO A 195 15.83 98.48 -50.76
N PRO A 196 16.62 97.45 -51.17
CA PRO A 196 17.59 96.77 -50.29
C PRO A 196 18.66 97.72 -49.76
N ARG A 197 18.74 97.86 -48.43
CA ARG A 197 19.64 98.82 -47.77
C ARG A 197 20.51 98.17 -46.69
N ARG A 198 21.82 98.17 -46.94
CA ARG A 198 22.90 97.71 -46.05
C ARG A 198 22.75 98.28 -44.62
N ARG A 199 22.31 97.46 -43.67
CA ARG A 199 22.37 97.74 -42.21
C ARG A 199 22.91 96.56 -41.38
N GLY A 200 23.88 95.83 -41.95
CA GLY A 200 24.69 94.78 -41.27
C GLY A 200 25.63 95.29 -40.17
N ARG A 201 25.18 96.27 -39.37
CA ARG A 201 25.80 96.77 -38.14
C ARG A 201 24.75 97.08 -37.08
N THR A 202 23.60 97.67 -37.43
CA THR A 202 22.52 97.92 -36.46
C THR A 202 21.75 96.64 -36.14
N ALA A 203 21.40 95.84 -37.15
CA ALA A 203 20.84 94.50 -36.93
C ALA A 203 21.85 93.61 -36.17
N ALA A 204 23.14 93.69 -36.53
CA ALA A 204 24.20 92.96 -35.84
C ALA A 204 24.43 93.42 -34.38
N MET A 205 24.19 94.70 -34.04
CA MET A 205 24.22 95.16 -32.64
C MET A 205 22.97 94.75 -31.86
N ILE A 206 21.78 94.70 -32.48
CA ILE A 206 20.56 94.20 -31.82
C ILE A 206 20.69 92.68 -31.59
N ILE A 207 21.11 91.93 -32.61
CA ILE A 207 21.41 90.49 -32.49
C ILE A 207 22.54 90.28 -31.48
N GLY A 208 23.60 91.09 -31.50
CA GLY A 208 24.70 91.01 -30.54
C GLY A 208 24.28 91.33 -29.10
N ALA A 209 23.37 92.28 -28.89
CA ALA A 209 22.81 92.60 -27.57
C ALA A 209 21.83 91.51 -27.10
N VAL A 210 20.99 90.96 -27.98
CA VAL A 210 20.13 89.82 -27.68
C VAL A 210 20.94 88.57 -27.37
N VAL A 211 22.01 88.28 -28.13
CA VAL A 211 22.94 87.18 -27.84
C VAL A 211 23.68 87.44 -26.52
N LEU A 212 24.11 88.67 -26.22
CA LEU A 212 24.71 89.00 -24.92
C LEU A 212 23.72 88.77 -23.77
N VAL A 213 22.45 89.17 -23.94
CA VAL A 213 21.38 88.95 -22.95
C VAL A 213 21.04 87.46 -22.84
N LEU A 214 21.02 86.69 -23.93
CA LEU A 214 20.79 85.24 -23.90
C LEU A 214 21.97 84.48 -23.29
N VAL A 215 23.21 84.89 -23.54
CA VAL A 215 24.42 84.32 -22.90
C VAL A 215 24.48 84.69 -21.42
N ALA A 216 24.08 85.91 -21.04
CA ALA A 216 23.97 86.32 -19.65
C ALA A 216 22.82 85.60 -18.93
N ALA A 217 21.65 85.44 -19.57
CA ALA A 217 20.52 84.70 -19.04
C ALA A 217 20.86 83.22 -18.89
N TYR A 218 21.41 82.58 -19.92
CA TYR A 218 21.92 81.21 -19.88
C TYR A 218 22.97 81.03 -18.78
N GLY A 219 23.92 81.97 -18.66
CA GLY A 219 24.92 81.95 -17.59
C GLY A 219 24.31 82.07 -16.20
N VAL A 220 23.28 82.91 -16.03
CA VAL A 220 22.55 83.04 -14.76
C VAL A 220 21.69 81.81 -14.46
N THR A 221 20.98 81.23 -15.43
CA THR A 221 20.23 79.99 -15.22
C THR A 221 21.16 78.81 -14.93
N TYR A 222 22.29 78.70 -15.65
CA TYR A 222 23.33 77.71 -15.37
C TYR A 222 23.95 77.87 -13.97
N LEU A 223 24.16 79.11 -13.50
CA LEU A 223 24.62 79.37 -12.13
C LEU A 223 23.56 79.18 -11.03
N LEU A 224 22.27 79.07 -11.38
CA LEU A 224 21.15 78.90 -10.43
C LEU A 224 20.54 77.49 -10.45
N ALA A 225 20.74 76.74 -11.53
CA ALA A 225 20.22 75.39 -11.76
C ALA A 225 21.32 74.32 -11.89
N GLY A 226 22.53 74.69 -12.32
CA GLY A 226 23.60 73.72 -12.59
C GLY A 226 23.19 72.65 -13.60
N ASP A 227 23.62 71.42 -13.35
CA ASP A 227 23.15 70.21 -14.05
C ASP A 227 22.09 69.48 -13.19
N ASN A 228 21.33 70.19 -12.36
CA ASN A 228 20.46 69.59 -11.34
C ASN A 228 19.04 69.28 -11.88
N LEU A 229 18.36 68.34 -11.24
CA LEU A 229 16.97 67.99 -11.47
C LEU A 229 16.02 69.12 -11.00
N ALA A 230 14.79 69.15 -11.52
CA ALA A 230 13.80 70.16 -11.18
C ALA A 230 13.43 70.15 -9.68
N ARG A 231 13.41 71.35 -9.08
CA ARG A 231 13.15 71.52 -7.64
C ARG A 231 11.75 71.03 -7.27
N ASN A 232 11.61 70.37 -6.13
CA ASN A 232 10.40 69.69 -5.69
C ASN A 232 9.95 68.51 -6.61
N ALA A 233 10.82 68.00 -7.50
CA ALA A 233 10.56 66.71 -8.15
C ALA A 233 10.69 65.57 -7.15
N THR A 234 9.76 64.61 -7.21
CA THR A 234 9.70 63.43 -6.34
C THR A 234 9.58 62.16 -7.17
N VAL A 235 10.06 61.04 -6.63
CA VAL A 235 9.94 59.70 -7.24
C VAL A 235 9.51 58.73 -6.14
N ALA A 236 8.31 58.16 -6.25
CA ALA A 236 7.66 57.38 -5.20
C ALA A 236 7.63 58.14 -3.84
N GLY A 237 7.48 59.46 -3.88
CA GLY A 237 7.52 60.34 -2.72
C GLY A 237 8.92 60.71 -2.18
N ILE A 238 10.01 60.18 -2.75
CA ILE A 238 11.40 60.54 -2.38
C ILE A 238 11.80 61.84 -3.09
N GLU A 239 12.25 62.87 -2.36
CA GLU A 239 12.60 64.18 -2.95
C GLU A 239 13.99 64.18 -3.62
N VAL A 240 14.00 64.00 -4.94
CA VAL A 240 15.20 64.08 -5.80
C VAL A 240 15.45 65.48 -6.35
N GLY A 241 14.49 66.40 -6.16
CA GLY A 241 14.49 67.71 -6.78
C GLY A 241 15.63 68.63 -6.35
N GLY A 242 16.35 69.21 -7.30
CA GLY A 242 17.49 70.07 -7.03
C GLY A 242 18.82 69.35 -6.75
N MET A 243 18.85 68.01 -6.75
CA MET A 243 20.08 67.21 -6.75
C MET A 243 20.65 67.04 -8.17
N THR A 244 21.91 66.65 -8.34
CA THR A 244 22.41 66.18 -9.63
C THR A 244 21.89 64.78 -9.97
N PRO A 245 21.83 64.37 -11.26
CA PRO A 245 21.48 63.01 -11.66
C PRO A 245 22.36 61.88 -11.08
N ALA A 246 23.54 62.21 -10.53
CA ALA A 246 24.38 61.23 -9.84
C ALA A 246 23.93 61.06 -8.37
N GLU A 247 23.73 62.17 -7.66
CA GLU A 247 23.25 62.17 -6.28
C GLU A 247 21.84 61.58 -6.18
N ALA A 248 20.95 61.92 -7.11
CA ALA A 248 19.59 61.37 -7.18
C ALA A 248 19.56 59.85 -7.44
N ARG A 249 20.54 59.31 -8.18
CA ARG A 249 20.67 57.85 -8.35
C ARG A 249 21.07 57.18 -7.05
N THR A 250 22.13 57.67 -6.41
CA THR A 250 22.59 57.09 -5.13
C THR A 250 21.55 57.23 -4.01
N LEU A 251 20.72 58.29 -4.01
CA LEU A 251 19.58 58.39 -3.09
C LEU A 251 18.52 57.32 -3.37
N LEU A 252 18.10 57.14 -4.62
CA LEU A 252 17.12 56.12 -4.98
C LEU A 252 17.68 54.69 -4.83
N GLU A 253 18.98 54.48 -5.03
CA GLU A 253 19.65 53.20 -4.79
C GLU A 253 19.64 52.78 -3.29
N ASP A 254 19.53 53.74 -2.36
CA ASP A 254 19.53 53.52 -0.91
C ASP A 254 18.11 53.56 -0.30
N GLU A 255 17.28 54.53 -0.68
CA GLU A 255 15.95 54.76 -0.08
C GLU A 255 14.77 54.11 -0.84
N LEU A 256 14.85 53.94 -2.18
CA LEU A 256 13.72 53.40 -2.96
C LEU A 256 13.36 51.94 -2.61
N PRO A 257 14.30 51.01 -2.34
CA PRO A 257 13.96 49.63 -1.98
C PRO A 257 13.03 49.54 -0.76
N ALA A 258 13.19 50.42 0.23
CA ALA A 258 12.36 50.43 1.43
C ALA A 258 10.89 50.84 1.18
N VAL A 259 10.57 51.36 -0.01
CA VAL A 259 9.21 51.77 -0.42
C VAL A 259 8.70 50.88 -1.55
N ALA A 260 9.55 50.56 -2.53
CA ALA A 260 9.22 49.74 -3.69
C ALA A 260 9.12 48.25 -3.37
N ASP A 261 9.91 47.75 -2.41
CA ASP A 261 9.96 46.31 -2.07
C ASP A 261 9.01 45.91 -0.93
N ALA A 262 7.98 46.73 -0.69
CA ALA A 262 6.92 46.42 0.26
C ALA A 262 6.10 45.21 -0.23
N PRO A 263 5.81 44.19 0.60
CA PRO A 263 5.07 43.01 0.16
C PRO A 263 3.67 43.33 -0.40
N ILE A 264 3.38 42.78 -1.58
CA ILE A 264 2.05 42.82 -2.20
C ILE A 264 1.29 41.58 -1.75
N ARG A 265 0.06 41.75 -1.23
CA ARG A 265 -0.84 40.64 -0.94
C ARG A 265 -1.68 40.32 -2.18
N VAL A 266 -1.39 39.20 -2.83
CA VAL A 266 -2.11 38.66 -3.99
C VAL A 266 -3.30 37.85 -3.49
N ARG A 267 -4.53 38.28 -3.83
CA ARG A 267 -5.76 37.50 -3.61
C ARG A 267 -6.09 36.71 -4.87
N ILE A 268 -6.40 35.43 -4.69
CA ILE A 268 -6.76 34.52 -5.78
C ILE A 268 -8.27 34.58 -5.99
N GLY A 269 -8.73 35.16 -7.10
CA GLY A 269 -10.15 35.35 -7.41
C GLY A 269 -10.94 36.08 -6.31
N GLU A 270 -12.12 35.57 -5.98
CA GLU A 270 -12.96 36.06 -4.86
C GLU A 270 -12.67 35.37 -3.51
N SER A 271 -11.60 34.57 -3.39
CA SER A 271 -11.28 33.86 -2.14
C SER A 271 -10.77 34.79 -1.03
N ASP A 272 -10.92 34.37 0.23
CA ASP A 272 -10.28 35.04 1.38
C ASP A 272 -8.76 34.76 1.46
N SER A 273 -8.23 33.84 0.64
CA SER A 273 -6.81 33.47 0.61
C SER A 273 -5.95 34.58 0.00
N THR A 274 -4.94 35.03 0.74
CA THR A 274 -3.95 36.01 0.27
C THR A 274 -2.52 35.52 0.46
N TYR A 275 -1.73 35.56 -0.61
CA TYR A 275 -0.31 35.18 -0.64
C TYR A 275 0.54 36.45 -0.71
N GLU A 276 1.70 36.48 -0.07
CA GLU A 276 2.61 37.65 -0.10
C GLU A 276 3.72 37.45 -1.13
N ILE A 277 3.86 38.39 -2.07
CA ILE A 277 5.02 38.48 -2.96
C ILE A 277 5.88 39.70 -2.60
N VAL A 278 7.19 39.51 -2.58
CA VAL A 278 8.18 40.59 -2.48
C VAL A 278 8.48 41.07 -3.91
N PRO A 279 8.24 42.35 -4.26
CA PRO A 279 8.35 42.83 -5.64
C PRO A 279 9.69 42.53 -6.31
N SER A 280 10.82 42.74 -5.62
CA SER A 280 12.16 42.59 -6.19
C SER A 280 12.58 41.13 -6.41
N ASP A 281 12.07 40.20 -5.59
CA ASP A 281 12.18 38.75 -5.79
C ASP A 281 11.29 38.31 -6.97
N ALA A 282 10.04 38.77 -7.00
CA ALA A 282 9.05 38.52 -8.05
C ALA A 282 9.29 39.33 -9.35
N GLY A 283 10.51 39.80 -9.60
CA GLY A 283 10.89 40.43 -10.87
C GLY A 283 10.42 41.86 -11.13
N LEU A 284 9.63 42.46 -10.24
CA LEU A 284 9.09 43.83 -10.37
C LEU A 284 10.11 44.86 -9.87
N ARG A 285 10.93 45.42 -10.78
CA ARG A 285 12.03 46.33 -10.43
C ARG A 285 11.85 47.70 -11.09
N VAL A 286 12.60 48.69 -10.60
CA VAL A 286 12.61 50.06 -11.14
C VAL A 286 13.93 50.32 -11.85
N ASP A 287 13.88 50.72 -13.12
CA ASP A 287 15.05 51.27 -13.82
C ASP A 287 15.35 52.66 -13.24
N ILE A 288 16.13 52.70 -12.15
CA ILE A 288 16.60 53.95 -11.51
C ILE A 288 17.35 54.83 -12.53
N PRO A 289 18.29 54.32 -13.37
CA PRO A 289 18.92 55.10 -14.42
C PRO A 289 17.96 55.83 -15.38
N ALA A 290 16.90 55.19 -15.85
CA ALA A 290 15.90 55.77 -16.76
C ALA A 290 14.83 56.59 -16.04
N THR A 291 14.50 56.24 -14.78
CA THR A 291 13.61 57.04 -13.92
C THR A 291 14.23 58.41 -13.65
N VAL A 292 15.50 58.46 -13.24
CA VAL A 292 16.24 59.71 -13.07
C VAL A 292 16.41 60.48 -14.39
N ALA A 293 16.51 59.77 -15.52
CA ALA A 293 16.56 60.41 -16.84
C ALA A 293 15.19 60.93 -17.34
N ALA A 294 14.07 60.51 -16.72
CA ALA A 294 12.74 61.02 -17.00
C ALA A 294 12.39 62.27 -16.19
N VAL A 295 13.11 62.56 -15.10
CA VAL A 295 12.93 63.78 -14.29
C VAL A 295 13.38 65.01 -15.08
N PRO A 296 12.56 66.07 -15.21
CA PRO A 296 12.95 67.30 -15.93
C PRO A 296 14.19 67.98 -15.32
N GLY A 297 15.05 68.54 -16.18
CA GLY A 297 16.31 69.20 -15.78
C GLY A 297 17.55 68.38 -16.15
N GLY A 298 18.47 68.22 -15.19
CA GLY A 298 19.57 67.24 -15.24
C GLY A 298 20.69 67.51 -16.26
N SER A 299 20.70 68.66 -16.94
CA SER A 299 21.68 68.97 -17.98
C SER A 299 21.77 70.44 -18.38
N ALA A 300 22.96 70.86 -18.81
CA ALA A 300 23.29 72.17 -19.38
C ALA A 300 22.50 72.61 -20.64
N ASN A 301 21.45 71.91 -21.08
CA ASN A 301 20.60 72.35 -22.19
C ASN A 301 19.77 73.58 -21.74
N PRO A 302 19.70 74.69 -22.51
CA PRO A 302 18.91 75.86 -22.15
C PRO A 302 17.43 75.59 -21.86
N VAL A 303 16.82 74.52 -22.39
CA VAL A 303 15.45 74.10 -22.03
C VAL A 303 15.43 73.47 -20.63
N SER A 304 16.31 72.50 -20.38
CA SER A 304 16.46 71.81 -19.11
C SER A 304 16.81 72.76 -17.96
N LEU A 305 17.68 73.76 -18.19
CA LEU A 305 18.02 74.81 -17.23
C LEU A 305 16.82 75.69 -16.83
N VAL A 306 15.81 75.81 -17.69
CA VAL A 306 14.56 76.53 -17.38
C VAL A 306 13.57 75.62 -16.66
N GLN A 307 13.40 74.37 -17.11
CA GLN A 307 12.59 73.36 -16.42
C GLN A 307 13.05 73.17 -14.97
N ALA A 308 14.38 73.08 -14.75
CA ALA A 308 14.97 72.90 -13.43
C ALA A 308 14.60 74.01 -12.41
N LEU A 309 14.22 75.20 -12.90
CA LEU A 309 13.86 76.37 -12.09
C LEU A 309 12.35 76.62 -11.99
N LEU A 310 11.52 75.99 -12.83
CA LEU A 310 10.06 76.17 -12.84
C LEU A 310 9.33 75.28 -11.83
N GLY A 311 10.00 74.25 -11.31
CA GLY A 311 9.43 73.25 -10.41
C GLY A 311 9.24 71.91 -11.12
N GLY A 312 9.40 70.82 -10.38
CA GLY A 312 9.06 69.47 -10.79
C GLY A 312 7.68 69.04 -10.30
N GLU A 313 7.32 67.81 -10.66
CA GLU A 313 6.13 67.08 -10.24
C GLU A 313 6.53 65.65 -9.82
N GLU A 314 5.59 64.83 -9.37
CA GLU A 314 5.82 63.42 -9.08
C GLU A 314 6.12 62.67 -10.40
N VAL A 315 7.24 61.95 -10.46
CA VAL A 315 7.68 61.24 -11.67
C VAL A 315 7.50 59.74 -11.45
N THR A 316 6.52 59.15 -12.16
CA THR A 316 6.26 57.71 -12.14
C THR A 316 7.55 56.91 -12.41
N PRO A 317 7.91 55.95 -11.53
CA PRO A 317 9.03 55.05 -11.74
C PRO A 317 8.97 54.33 -13.10
N ARG A 318 10.13 54.11 -13.72
CA ARG A 318 10.22 53.33 -14.98
C ARG A 318 10.32 51.84 -14.67
N PRO A 319 9.49 50.98 -15.28
CA PRO A 319 9.53 49.54 -15.06
C PRO A 319 10.80 48.92 -15.63
N ASP A 320 11.39 48.02 -14.84
CA ASP A 320 12.31 46.97 -15.25
C ASP A 320 11.68 45.65 -14.78
N VAL A 321 10.94 44.97 -15.66
CA VAL A 321 10.14 43.79 -15.29
C VAL A 321 10.74 42.54 -15.88
N ASP A 322 11.17 41.66 -14.98
CA ASP A 322 11.58 40.30 -15.26
C ASP A 322 10.30 39.42 -15.29
N THR A 323 9.69 39.33 -16.47
CA THR A 323 8.41 38.62 -16.67
C THR A 323 8.50 37.14 -16.33
N ASP A 324 9.67 36.54 -16.53
CA ASP A 324 9.90 35.11 -16.27
C ASP A 324 9.98 34.86 -14.76
N ALA A 325 10.61 35.77 -13.99
CA ALA A 325 10.60 35.73 -12.53
C ALA A 325 9.21 36.01 -11.93
N LEU A 326 8.45 36.95 -12.49
CA LEU A 326 7.07 37.20 -12.04
C LEU A 326 6.15 36.00 -12.35
N ARG A 327 6.28 35.42 -13.55
CA ARG A 327 5.56 34.20 -13.94
C ARG A 327 5.89 33.04 -13.01
N ALA A 328 7.16 32.74 -12.77
CA ALA A 328 7.57 31.68 -11.84
C ALA A 328 7.06 31.92 -10.41
N SER A 329 6.92 33.18 -9.99
CA SER A 329 6.32 33.54 -8.69
C SER A 329 4.81 33.30 -8.64
N MET A 330 4.10 33.46 -9.78
CA MET A 330 2.69 33.10 -9.89
C MET A 330 2.49 31.59 -9.99
N GLU A 331 3.33 30.87 -10.74
CA GLU A 331 3.31 29.39 -10.83
C GLU A 331 3.54 28.76 -9.44
N ALA A 332 4.47 29.29 -8.64
CA ALA A 332 4.68 28.86 -7.25
C ALA A 332 3.51 29.21 -6.29
N ILE A 333 2.62 30.13 -6.66
CA ILE A 333 1.37 30.38 -5.93
C ILE A 333 0.27 29.44 -6.44
N ALA A 334 0.18 29.19 -7.75
CA ALA A 334 -0.72 28.22 -8.36
C ALA A 334 -0.57 26.84 -7.71
N GLU A 335 0.66 26.34 -7.56
CA GLU A 335 1.00 25.10 -6.82
C GLU A 335 0.47 25.05 -5.36
N GLN A 336 0.04 26.18 -4.78
CA GLN A 336 -0.49 26.31 -3.41
C GLN A 336 -1.92 26.86 -3.33
N SER A 337 -2.53 27.26 -4.46
CA SER A 337 -3.86 27.89 -4.52
C SER A 337 -4.84 27.18 -5.44
N ASP A 338 -4.31 26.44 -6.41
CA ASP A 338 -5.11 25.76 -7.41
C ASP A 338 -5.77 24.53 -6.78
N SER A 339 -6.93 24.17 -7.34
CA SER A 339 -7.74 23.05 -6.88
C SER A 339 -8.13 22.22 -8.10
N ASP A 340 -7.67 20.97 -8.13
CA ASP A 340 -8.09 20.01 -9.14
C ASP A 340 -9.61 19.80 -9.08
N PRO A 341 -10.30 19.64 -10.22
CA PRO A 341 -11.71 19.29 -10.23
C PRO A 341 -11.90 17.85 -9.71
N VAL A 342 -12.97 17.64 -8.94
CA VAL A 342 -13.37 16.30 -8.52
C VAL A 342 -14.38 15.76 -9.52
N ASN A 343 -14.05 14.64 -10.18
CA ASN A 343 -14.98 13.94 -11.06
C ASN A 343 -16.19 13.41 -10.28
N GLY A 344 -17.35 13.39 -10.94
CA GLY A 344 -18.45 12.56 -10.49
C GLY A 344 -18.07 11.08 -10.55
N ALA A 345 -18.65 10.26 -9.68
CA ALA A 345 -18.44 8.81 -9.68
C ALA A 345 -19.69 8.06 -9.23
N VAL A 346 -19.75 6.79 -9.64
CA VAL A 346 -20.78 5.81 -9.27
C VAL A 346 -20.05 4.59 -8.68
N GLY A 347 -20.57 4.05 -7.60
CA GLY A 347 -20.07 2.84 -6.94
C GLY A 347 -21.23 2.02 -6.38
N PHE A 348 -20.88 0.92 -5.72
CA PHE A 348 -21.84 -0.05 -5.21
C PHE A 348 -21.45 -0.45 -3.77
N GLU A 349 -22.37 -0.34 -2.83
CA GLU A 349 -22.16 -0.67 -1.41
C GLU A 349 -23.39 -1.44 -0.90
N ASP A 350 -23.20 -2.60 -0.28
CA ASP A 350 -24.27 -3.49 0.24
C ASP A 350 -25.43 -3.78 -0.76
N GLY A 351 -25.13 -3.76 -2.07
CA GLY A 351 -26.12 -3.96 -3.15
C GLY A 351 -26.93 -2.71 -3.52
N GLU A 352 -26.64 -1.54 -2.92
CA GLU A 352 -27.21 -0.25 -3.30
C GLU A 352 -26.22 0.56 -4.18
N VAL A 353 -26.75 1.46 -5.01
CA VAL A 353 -25.95 2.37 -5.85
C VAL A 353 -25.57 3.62 -5.05
N VAL A 354 -24.28 3.91 -4.95
CA VAL A 354 -23.75 5.13 -4.30
C VAL A 354 -23.12 6.07 -5.33
N THR A 355 -23.19 7.38 -5.08
CA THR A 355 -22.71 8.41 -6.03
C THR A 355 -21.97 9.53 -5.32
N SER A 356 -20.89 10.05 -5.93
CA SER A 356 -20.29 11.32 -5.53
C SER A 356 -20.59 12.42 -6.55
N GLU A 357 -21.10 13.56 -6.09
CA GLU A 357 -21.32 14.76 -6.91
C GLU A 357 -19.96 15.31 -7.42
N PRO A 358 -19.84 15.68 -8.71
CA PRO A 358 -18.64 16.36 -9.21
C PRO A 358 -18.48 17.76 -8.60
N SER A 359 -17.24 18.24 -8.51
CA SER A 359 -16.95 19.63 -8.16
C SER A 359 -15.96 20.30 -9.13
N THR A 360 -16.23 21.55 -9.44
CA THR A 360 -15.42 22.38 -10.35
C THR A 360 -14.13 22.82 -9.67
N GLY A 361 -13.00 22.60 -10.33
CA GLY A 361 -11.70 23.08 -9.91
C GLY A 361 -11.47 24.54 -10.25
N SER A 362 -10.43 25.13 -9.68
CA SER A 362 -10.02 26.51 -9.95
C SER A 362 -8.51 26.55 -10.15
N ALA A 363 -8.07 27.09 -11.28
CA ALA A 363 -6.66 27.30 -11.60
C ALA A 363 -6.32 28.80 -11.67
N LEU A 364 -5.11 29.19 -11.29
CA LEU A 364 -4.65 30.57 -11.43
C LEU A 364 -4.39 30.90 -12.92
N ASP A 365 -5.02 31.96 -13.43
CA ASP A 365 -4.65 32.54 -14.72
C ASP A 365 -3.30 33.26 -14.55
N VAL A 366 -2.21 32.51 -14.71
CA VAL A 366 -0.83 32.96 -14.49
C VAL A 366 -0.45 34.14 -15.40
N ASP A 367 -0.89 34.15 -16.66
CA ASP A 367 -0.53 35.21 -17.61
C ASP A 367 -1.38 36.48 -17.38
N GLY A 368 -2.67 36.35 -17.06
CA GLY A 368 -3.51 37.46 -16.61
C GLY A 368 -3.09 38.01 -15.24
N ALA A 369 -2.60 37.16 -14.33
CA ALA A 369 -2.01 37.58 -13.06
C ALA A 369 -0.75 38.43 -13.27
N VAL A 370 0.12 38.02 -14.21
CA VAL A 370 1.31 38.79 -14.64
C VAL A 370 0.92 40.16 -15.19
N GLU A 371 -0.11 40.26 -16.04
CA GLU A 371 -0.60 41.55 -16.56
C GLU A 371 -1.21 42.43 -15.44
N VAL A 372 -2.08 41.85 -14.61
CA VAL A 372 -2.79 42.57 -13.54
C VAL A 372 -1.84 43.09 -12.47
N ILE A 373 -0.87 42.29 -12.01
CA ILE A 373 0.12 42.71 -11.00
C ILE A 373 1.05 43.78 -11.58
N SER A 374 1.56 43.59 -12.80
CA SER A 374 2.42 44.59 -13.48
C SER A 374 1.67 45.91 -13.70
N GLY A 375 0.40 45.84 -14.12
CA GLY A 375 -0.49 46.98 -14.30
C GLY A 375 -0.87 47.69 -12.99
N ALA A 376 -1.06 46.95 -11.90
CA ALA A 376 -1.33 47.52 -10.58
C ALA A 376 -0.10 48.26 -10.01
N TYR A 377 1.10 47.67 -10.14
CA TYR A 377 2.33 48.19 -9.57
C TYR A 377 2.91 49.39 -10.34
N PHE A 378 2.95 49.35 -11.69
CA PHE A 378 3.49 50.46 -12.50
C PHE A 378 2.43 51.40 -13.08
N GLY A 379 1.13 51.12 -12.89
CA GLY A 379 0.05 51.91 -13.47
C GLY A 379 -0.23 53.24 -12.77
N PRO A 380 -1.30 53.95 -13.20
CA PRO A 380 -1.74 55.20 -12.57
C PRO A 380 -2.14 55.06 -11.09
N ALA A 381 -2.46 53.85 -10.62
CA ALA A 381 -2.72 53.56 -9.21
C ALA A 381 -1.42 53.41 -8.39
N GLY A 382 -0.43 52.68 -8.92
CA GLY A 382 0.90 52.52 -8.30
C GLY A 382 1.77 53.77 -8.31
N SER A 383 1.39 54.81 -9.08
CA SER A 383 2.03 56.13 -9.12
C SER A 383 2.03 56.91 -7.78
N GLY A 384 1.51 56.34 -6.70
CA GLY A 384 1.58 56.88 -5.34
C GLY A 384 2.11 55.89 -4.27
N GLY A 385 2.61 54.72 -4.68
CA GLY A 385 3.10 53.67 -3.77
C GLY A 385 2.65 52.26 -4.20
N VAL A 386 3.29 51.24 -3.63
CA VAL A 386 3.00 49.82 -3.90
C VAL A 386 1.57 49.45 -3.48
N PRO A 387 0.80 48.70 -4.29
CA PRO A 387 -0.53 48.24 -3.91
C PRO A 387 -0.46 47.26 -2.74
N ALA A 388 -1.10 47.61 -1.63
CA ALA A 388 -1.15 46.76 -0.43
C ALA A 388 -2.01 45.49 -0.57
N GLU A 389 -2.72 45.34 -1.70
CA GLU A 389 -3.50 44.17 -2.08
C GLU A 389 -3.80 44.21 -3.59
N VAL A 390 -3.76 43.07 -4.29
CA VAL A 390 -4.12 42.91 -5.70
C VAL A 390 -4.91 41.61 -5.87
N THR A 391 -6.11 41.65 -6.47
CA THR A 391 -6.83 40.43 -6.88
C THR A 391 -6.40 40.03 -8.28
N VAL A 392 -6.09 38.75 -8.48
CA VAL A 392 -5.73 38.14 -9.78
C VAL A 392 -6.83 37.21 -10.30
N PRO A 393 -6.98 37.07 -11.63
CA PRO A 393 -7.96 36.19 -12.26
C PRO A 393 -7.71 34.71 -12.00
N VAL A 394 -8.77 33.90 -12.13
CA VAL A 394 -8.73 32.43 -12.08
C VAL A 394 -9.56 31.87 -13.23
N GLU A 395 -9.16 30.71 -13.75
CA GLU A 395 -9.94 29.93 -14.70
C GLU A 395 -10.67 28.79 -13.99
N SER A 396 -11.91 28.54 -14.42
CA SER A 396 -12.77 27.46 -13.92
C SER A 396 -12.45 26.17 -14.65
N VAL A 397 -11.98 25.14 -13.93
CA VAL A 397 -11.65 23.84 -14.51
C VAL A 397 -12.84 22.89 -14.30
N GLU A 398 -13.52 22.52 -15.38
CA GLU A 398 -14.65 21.59 -15.30
C GLU A 398 -14.17 20.15 -15.05
N PRO A 399 -14.88 19.35 -14.23
CA PRO A 399 -14.59 17.93 -14.05
C PRO A 399 -14.85 17.15 -15.34
N ARG A 400 -14.10 16.08 -15.57
CA ARG A 400 -14.26 15.25 -16.77
C ARG A 400 -15.56 14.45 -16.75
N VAL A 401 -15.90 13.87 -15.60
CA VAL A 401 -17.18 13.22 -15.37
C VAL A 401 -18.11 14.25 -14.73
N THR A 402 -19.13 14.69 -15.46
CA THR A 402 -20.10 15.69 -14.99
C THR A 402 -21.29 15.03 -14.30
N GLN A 403 -22.17 15.83 -13.68
CA GLN A 403 -23.38 15.30 -13.05
C GLN A 403 -24.31 14.65 -14.08
N ALA A 404 -24.31 15.10 -15.34
CA ALA A 404 -25.11 14.48 -16.39
C ALA A 404 -24.61 13.07 -16.74
N ASP A 405 -23.28 12.85 -16.68
CA ASP A 405 -22.66 11.54 -16.95
C ASP A 405 -22.91 10.57 -15.77
N VAL A 406 -22.92 11.09 -14.53
CA VAL A 406 -23.38 10.34 -13.35
C VAL A 406 -24.86 9.99 -13.45
N ASP A 407 -25.74 10.96 -13.70
CA ASP A 407 -27.20 10.75 -13.84
C ASP A 407 -27.51 9.72 -14.94
N GLN A 408 -26.78 9.78 -16.07
CA GLN A 408 -26.90 8.80 -17.16
C GLN A 408 -26.40 7.42 -16.73
N ALA A 409 -25.19 7.30 -16.16
CA ALA A 409 -24.63 6.02 -15.73
C ALA A 409 -25.49 5.33 -14.64
N VAL A 410 -26.10 6.12 -13.74
CA VAL A 410 -27.04 5.61 -12.73
C VAL A 410 -28.29 5.04 -13.40
N SER A 411 -28.94 5.81 -14.28
CA SER A 411 -30.25 5.45 -14.84
C SER A 411 -30.20 4.48 -16.04
N GLU A 412 -29.11 4.44 -16.81
CA GLU A 412 -28.94 3.52 -17.94
C GLU A 412 -28.21 2.21 -17.57
N PHE A 413 -27.48 2.16 -16.45
CA PHE A 413 -26.73 0.97 -16.04
C PHE A 413 -26.85 0.61 -14.55
N ALA A 414 -26.54 1.51 -13.61
CA ALA A 414 -26.35 1.11 -12.21
C ALA A 414 -27.65 0.69 -11.49
N GLU A 415 -28.76 1.41 -11.69
CA GLU A 415 -30.08 1.01 -11.18
C GLU A 415 -30.55 -0.33 -11.80
N PRO A 416 -30.48 -0.56 -13.13
CA PRO A 416 -30.67 -1.89 -13.72
C PRO A 416 -29.78 -2.98 -13.13
N ALA A 417 -28.47 -2.71 -12.95
CA ALA A 417 -27.51 -3.69 -12.45
C ALA A 417 -27.91 -4.21 -11.06
N MET A 418 -28.25 -3.31 -10.13
CA MET A 418 -28.63 -3.66 -8.76
C MET A 418 -30.11 -4.07 -8.61
N SER A 419 -30.92 -4.05 -9.68
CA SER A 419 -32.38 -4.27 -9.61
C SER A 419 -32.83 -5.66 -9.14
N GLY A 420 -31.92 -6.65 -9.16
CA GLY A 420 -32.17 -8.02 -8.73
C GLY A 420 -30.98 -8.93 -9.06
N PRO A 421 -31.03 -10.22 -8.68
CA PRO A 421 -29.94 -11.15 -8.95
C PRO A 421 -29.72 -11.39 -10.45
N VAL A 422 -28.58 -12.02 -10.76
CA VAL A 422 -28.28 -12.62 -12.08
C VAL A 422 -28.23 -14.13 -11.94
N THR A 423 -28.95 -14.87 -12.79
CA THR A 423 -28.88 -16.33 -12.81
C THR A 423 -27.70 -16.81 -13.67
N VAL A 424 -26.71 -17.45 -13.06
CA VAL A 424 -25.66 -18.19 -13.79
C VAL A 424 -26.18 -19.58 -14.10
N VAL A 425 -26.08 -20.04 -15.35
CA VAL A 425 -26.63 -21.32 -15.83
C VAL A 425 -25.56 -22.16 -16.51
N ALA A 426 -25.31 -23.35 -15.96
CA ALA A 426 -24.44 -24.37 -16.50
C ALA A 426 -25.26 -25.58 -16.99
N GLY A 427 -25.77 -25.51 -18.22
CA GLY A 427 -26.48 -26.62 -18.88
C GLY A 427 -27.87 -26.91 -18.31
N SER A 428 -27.95 -27.71 -17.24
CA SER A 428 -29.20 -28.04 -16.53
C SER A 428 -29.34 -27.38 -15.16
N ASP A 429 -28.24 -26.86 -14.64
CA ASP A 429 -28.08 -26.48 -13.24
C ASP A 429 -27.79 -24.97 -13.18
N SER A 430 -28.24 -24.30 -12.12
CA SER A 430 -28.27 -22.83 -12.08
C SER A 430 -28.24 -22.28 -10.66
N VAL A 431 -27.52 -21.16 -10.46
CA VAL A 431 -27.44 -20.44 -9.19
C VAL A 431 -27.71 -18.94 -9.40
N GLU A 432 -28.14 -18.23 -8.36
CA GLU A 432 -28.44 -16.79 -8.39
C GLU A 432 -27.38 -15.98 -7.64
N LEU A 433 -26.71 -15.07 -8.34
CA LEU A 433 -25.77 -14.12 -7.76
C LEU A 433 -26.51 -12.86 -7.31
N GLY A 434 -26.48 -12.53 -6.02
CA GLY A 434 -27.20 -11.40 -5.45
C GLY A 434 -26.51 -10.03 -5.68
N PRO A 435 -27.26 -8.91 -5.67
CA PRO A 435 -26.70 -7.56 -5.78
C PRO A 435 -25.60 -7.24 -4.76
N GLU A 436 -25.71 -7.77 -3.53
CA GLU A 436 -24.71 -7.66 -2.46
C GLU A 436 -23.34 -8.24 -2.85
N LEU A 437 -23.31 -9.32 -3.64
CA LEU A 437 -22.09 -9.95 -4.15
C LEU A 437 -21.60 -9.23 -5.41
N ILE A 438 -22.50 -8.96 -6.35
CA ILE A 438 -22.20 -8.25 -7.60
C ILE A 438 -21.59 -6.87 -7.31
N GLY A 439 -22.15 -6.11 -6.36
CA GLY A 439 -21.64 -4.79 -5.97
C GLY A 439 -20.22 -4.81 -5.38
N GLN A 440 -19.75 -5.94 -4.85
CA GLN A 440 -18.37 -6.08 -4.37
C GLN A 440 -17.36 -6.29 -5.50
N VAL A 441 -17.79 -6.69 -6.70
CA VAL A 441 -16.90 -6.98 -7.86
C VAL A 441 -17.09 -6.03 -9.03
N LEU A 442 -18.23 -5.34 -9.09
CA LEU A 442 -18.58 -4.37 -10.11
C LEU A 442 -18.00 -2.97 -9.78
N SER A 443 -17.44 -2.31 -10.79
CA SER A 443 -16.89 -0.96 -10.68
C SER A 443 -17.25 -0.11 -11.89
N MET A 444 -17.15 1.23 -11.77
CA MET A 444 -17.40 2.18 -12.86
C MET A 444 -16.14 3.03 -13.09
N THR A 445 -15.47 2.83 -14.23
CA THR A 445 -14.22 3.51 -14.58
C THR A 445 -14.47 4.65 -15.57
N SER A 446 -13.87 5.82 -15.31
CA SER A 446 -14.00 6.99 -16.20
C SER A 446 -13.12 6.87 -17.47
N THR A 447 -13.71 7.09 -18.63
CA THR A 447 -13.04 7.04 -19.94
C THR A 447 -12.22 8.32 -20.26
N GLU A 448 -11.61 8.39 -21.46
CA GLU A 448 -10.98 9.62 -21.95
C GLU A 448 -11.99 10.73 -22.26
N ASP A 449 -13.21 10.38 -22.71
CA ASP A 449 -14.30 11.30 -23.05
C ASP A 449 -15.21 11.67 -21.86
N GLY A 450 -15.06 11.02 -20.69
CA GLY A 450 -15.76 11.39 -19.44
C GLY A 450 -16.99 10.56 -19.12
N SER A 451 -17.37 9.64 -20.00
CA SER A 451 -18.33 8.58 -19.71
C SER A 451 -17.82 7.63 -18.62
N LEU A 452 -18.74 7.03 -17.87
CA LEU A 452 -18.44 5.97 -16.89
C LEU A 452 -18.75 4.61 -17.53
N GLN A 453 -17.74 3.74 -17.64
CA GLN A 453 -17.89 2.39 -18.20
C GLN A 453 -17.80 1.33 -17.08
N PRO A 454 -18.72 0.35 -17.04
CA PRO A 454 -18.68 -0.72 -16.05
C PRO A 454 -17.62 -1.78 -16.34
N GLU A 455 -17.09 -2.38 -15.28
CA GLU A 455 -16.09 -3.46 -15.30
C GLU A 455 -16.31 -4.39 -14.10
N ILE A 456 -16.21 -5.72 -14.30
CA ILE A 456 -16.33 -6.73 -13.25
C ILE A 456 -14.98 -7.42 -13.03
N ASP A 457 -14.55 -7.51 -11.78
CA ASP A 457 -13.42 -8.33 -11.35
C ASP A 457 -13.80 -9.82 -11.36
N GLY A 458 -13.48 -10.51 -12.45
CA GLY A 458 -13.88 -11.91 -12.71
C GLY A 458 -13.24 -12.94 -11.78
N ASP A 459 -11.98 -12.72 -11.37
CA ASP A 459 -11.30 -13.59 -10.41
C ASP A 459 -11.93 -13.44 -9.01
N LYS A 460 -12.13 -12.19 -8.56
CA LYS A 460 -12.80 -11.89 -7.28
C LYS A 460 -14.26 -12.35 -7.26
N LEU A 461 -14.93 -12.37 -8.42
CA LEU A 461 -16.28 -12.93 -8.56
C LEU A 461 -16.29 -14.45 -8.31
N VAL A 462 -15.31 -15.20 -8.82
CA VAL A 462 -15.21 -16.64 -8.54
C VAL A 462 -14.81 -16.91 -7.08
N ASP A 463 -13.90 -16.12 -6.50
CA ASP A 463 -13.55 -16.21 -5.08
C ASP A 463 -14.78 -15.99 -4.17
N LEU A 464 -15.53 -14.90 -4.40
CA LEU A 464 -16.68 -14.52 -3.55
C LEU A 464 -17.92 -15.38 -3.77
N ALA A 465 -18.13 -15.91 -4.98
CA ALA A 465 -19.25 -16.79 -5.32
C ALA A 465 -18.87 -18.28 -5.28
N SER A 466 -17.82 -18.66 -4.55
CA SER A 466 -17.28 -20.02 -4.55
C SER A 466 -18.27 -21.07 -4.02
N ASP A 467 -19.03 -20.74 -2.96
CA ASP A 467 -20.12 -21.59 -2.44
C ASP A 467 -21.26 -21.74 -3.46
N GLU A 468 -21.69 -20.64 -4.11
CA GLU A 468 -22.73 -20.63 -5.16
C GLU A 468 -22.30 -21.42 -6.42
N LEU A 469 -21.08 -21.18 -6.90
CA LEU A 469 -20.54 -21.84 -8.10
C LEU A 469 -20.29 -23.35 -7.85
N ALA A 470 -20.11 -23.77 -6.60
CA ALA A 470 -20.06 -25.18 -6.20
C ALA A 470 -21.43 -25.89 -6.21
N GLU A 471 -22.56 -25.19 -6.43
CA GLU A 471 -23.84 -25.84 -6.75
C GLU A 471 -23.95 -26.26 -8.23
N ILE A 472 -23.32 -25.49 -9.14
CA ILE A 472 -23.36 -25.74 -10.59
C ILE A 472 -22.11 -26.42 -11.15
N GLY A 473 -20.99 -26.36 -10.41
CA GLY A 473 -19.74 -27.03 -10.69
C GLY A 473 -19.32 -27.99 -9.58
N GLN A 474 -18.08 -28.48 -9.65
CA GLN A 474 -17.37 -29.14 -8.56
C GLN A 474 -15.91 -28.71 -8.64
N GLU A 475 -15.38 -28.11 -7.58
CA GLU A 475 -13.97 -27.73 -7.52
C GLU A 475 -13.04 -28.94 -7.73
N GLY A 476 -11.86 -28.67 -8.30
CA GLY A 476 -10.77 -29.62 -8.32
C GLY A 476 -10.28 -29.90 -6.90
N LYS A 477 -9.94 -31.15 -6.60
CA LYS A 477 -9.41 -31.53 -5.29
C LYS A 477 -7.98 -31.99 -5.43
N ASP A 478 -7.07 -31.25 -4.81
CA ASP A 478 -5.66 -31.57 -4.69
C ASP A 478 -5.41 -33.01 -4.24
N ALA A 479 -4.37 -33.62 -4.79
CA ALA A 479 -3.78 -34.81 -4.19
C ALA A 479 -3.23 -34.47 -2.81
N THR A 480 -3.29 -35.43 -1.89
CA THR A 480 -2.74 -35.23 -0.53
C THR A 480 -2.11 -36.51 -0.02
N ILE A 481 -1.10 -36.39 0.84
CA ILE A 481 -0.37 -37.53 1.39
C ILE A 481 -0.77 -37.70 2.85
N ARG A 482 -1.22 -38.92 3.20
CA ARG A 482 -1.65 -39.27 4.56
C ARG A 482 -1.09 -40.61 4.98
N ILE A 483 -0.90 -40.81 6.28
CA ILE A 483 -0.40 -42.07 6.83
C ILE A 483 -1.56 -43.03 7.02
N GLU A 484 -1.52 -44.18 6.34
CA GLU A 484 -2.41 -45.32 6.54
C GLU A 484 -1.61 -46.54 6.96
N ASN A 485 -2.09 -47.26 7.98
CA ASN A 485 -1.50 -48.53 8.44
C ASN A 485 0.01 -48.48 8.77
N GLY A 486 0.57 -47.28 8.96
CA GLY A 486 2.00 -47.06 9.21
C GLY A 486 2.86 -46.81 7.97
N SER A 487 2.27 -46.42 6.83
CA SER A 487 2.97 -45.99 5.60
C SER A 487 2.29 -44.75 5.00
N PRO A 488 3.03 -43.88 4.29
CA PRO A 488 2.42 -42.82 3.48
C PRO A 488 1.64 -43.40 2.29
N VAL A 489 0.48 -42.83 2.02
CA VAL A 489 -0.40 -43.14 0.89
C VAL A 489 -0.83 -41.82 0.25
N VAL A 490 -0.62 -41.71 -1.06
CA VAL A 490 -1.16 -40.61 -1.87
C VAL A 490 -2.66 -40.85 -2.08
N VAL A 491 -3.47 -39.86 -1.73
CA VAL A 491 -4.85 -39.72 -2.21
C VAL A 491 -4.77 -39.07 -3.58
N PRO A 492 -5.25 -39.70 -4.66
CA PRO A 492 -5.24 -39.10 -5.98
C PRO A 492 -6.06 -37.81 -6.02
N ALA A 493 -5.57 -36.86 -6.79
CA ALA A 493 -6.30 -35.65 -7.11
C ALA A 493 -7.55 -35.96 -7.94
N GLN A 494 -8.53 -35.06 -7.92
CA GLN A 494 -9.77 -35.17 -8.68
C GLN A 494 -9.94 -33.89 -9.48
N SER A 495 -9.84 -33.96 -10.81
CA SER A 495 -10.12 -32.80 -11.68
C SER A 495 -11.56 -32.32 -11.48
N GLY A 496 -11.71 -31.01 -11.35
CA GLY A 496 -13.00 -30.36 -11.16
C GLY A 496 -13.70 -30.04 -12.47
N LYS A 497 -14.89 -29.48 -12.35
CA LYS A 497 -15.59 -28.75 -13.41
C LYS A 497 -16.12 -27.44 -12.86
N GLY A 498 -15.70 -26.32 -13.43
CA GLY A 498 -16.13 -25.00 -12.99
C GLY A 498 -16.22 -24.02 -14.15
N VAL A 499 -16.44 -22.75 -13.84
CA VAL A 499 -16.54 -21.68 -14.83
C VAL A 499 -15.16 -21.05 -15.06
N GLU A 500 -14.88 -20.62 -16.28
CA GLU A 500 -13.69 -19.80 -16.61
C GLU A 500 -13.88 -18.37 -16.05
N THR A 501 -12.88 -17.84 -15.32
CA THR A 501 -13.00 -16.56 -14.61
C THR A 501 -13.20 -15.37 -15.56
N ASP A 502 -12.34 -15.28 -16.59
CA ASP A 502 -12.39 -14.25 -17.65
C ASP A 502 -13.79 -14.13 -18.28
N SER A 503 -14.41 -15.25 -18.69
CA SER A 503 -15.72 -15.20 -19.38
C SER A 503 -16.91 -15.09 -18.44
N LEU A 504 -16.82 -15.52 -17.16
CA LEU A 504 -17.88 -15.28 -16.18
C LEU A 504 -18.13 -13.79 -15.95
N GLY A 505 -17.05 -13.00 -15.83
CA GLY A 505 -17.14 -11.55 -15.64
C GLY A 505 -17.88 -10.86 -16.80
N ASP A 506 -17.46 -11.11 -18.03
CA ASP A 506 -18.10 -10.59 -19.25
C ASP A 506 -19.59 -11.02 -19.35
N LEU A 507 -19.89 -12.30 -19.09
CA LEU A 507 -21.25 -12.84 -19.22
C LEU A 507 -22.21 -12.32 -18.14
N VAL A 508 -21.74 -12.16 -16.90
CA VAL A 508 -22.54 -11.52 -15.84
C VAL A 508 -22.74 -10.04 -16.13
N LEU A 509 -21.69 -9.32 -16.58
CA LEU A 509 -21.78 -7.91 -16.94
C LEU A 509 -22.82 -7.64 -18.04
N LEU A 510 -22.89 -8.50 -19.06
CA LEU A 510 -23.92 -8.41 -20.09
C LEU A 510 -25.34 -8.68 -19.57
N ALA A 511 -25.51 -9.52 -18.54
CA ALA A 511 -26.80 -9.83 -17.94
C ALA A 511 -27.33 -8.76 -16.96
N LEU A 512 -26.47 -7.84 -16.49
CA LEU A 512 -26.83 -6.83 -15.48
C LEU A 512 -27.91 -5.84 -15.93
N THR A 513 -28.02 -5.54 -17.23
CA THR A 513 -29.00 -4.58 -17.76
C THR A 513 -30.28 -5.22 -18.31
N GLU A 514 -30.39 -6.55 -18.30
CA GLU A 514 -31.58 -7.26 -18.77
C GLU A 514 -32.70 -7.30 -17.71
N GLU A 515 -33.93 -7.63 -18.14
CA GLU A 515 -35.13 -7.68 -17.28
C GLU A 515 -35.62 -9.13 -17.04
N GLY A 516 -35.96 -9.44 -15.79
CA GLY A 516 -36.69 -10.68 -15.43
C GLY A 516 -35.95 -11.97 -15.80
N ASP A 517 -36.66 -12.90 -16.45
CA ASP A 517 -36.15 -14.23 -16.83
C ASP A 517 -34.92 -14.19 -17.77
N ASP A 518 -34.63 -13.04 -18.39
CA ASP A 518 -33.52 -12.83 -19.32
C ASP A 518 -32.23 -12.31 -18.63
N ARG A 519 -32.24 -12.06 -17.30
CA ARG A 519 -31.05 -11.76 -16.46
C ARG A 519 -30.18 -13.01 -16.25
N ARG A 520 -29.64 -13.56 -17.34
CA ARG A 520 -28.96 -14.87 -17.37
C ARG A 520 -27.57 -14.81 -18.00
N ALA A 521 -26.57 -15.33 -17.28
CA ALA A 521 -25.27 -15.68 -17.82
C ALA A 521 -25.26 -17.19 -18.15
N GLU A 522 -25.22 -17.55 -19.44
CA GLU A 522 -25.05 -18.95 -19.88
C GLU A 522 -23.56 -19.29 -19.97
N VAL A 523 -23.10 -20.26 -19.18
CA VAL A 523 -21.67 -20.62 -19.04
C VAL A 523 -21.39 -22.08 -19.43
N GLU A 524 -20.23 -22.34 -20.03
CA GLU A 524 -19.75 -23.71 -20.27
C GLU A 524 -18.77 -24.15 -19.16
N LEU A 525 -18.98 -25.35 -18.60
CA LEU A 525 -18.11 -25.89 -17.55
C LEU A 525 -16.81 -26.49 -18.13
N VAL A 526 -15.71 -25.78 -17.92
CA VAL A 526 -14.34 -26.25 -18.25
C VAL A 526 -13.86 -27.26 -17.22
N ASP A 527 -12.94 -28.15 -17.62
CA ASP A 527 -12.23 -29.02 -16.67
C ASP A 527 -11.20 -28.19 -15.90
N ILE A 528 -11.29 -28.19 -14.56
CA ILE A 528 -10.34 -27.48 -13.68
C ILE A 528 -9.31 -28.50 -13.18
N ASP A 529 -8.05 -28.30 -13.56
CA ASP A 529 -6.94 -29.08 -13.03
C ASP A 529 -6.62 -28.68 -11.56
N PRO A 530 -6.28 -29.64 -10.70
CA PRO A 530 -5.89 -29.39 -9.30
C PRO A 530 -4.53 -28.68 -9.21
N GLU A 531 -4.29 -27.87 -8.17
CA GLU A 531 -2.98 -27.24 -7.93
C GLU A 531 -1.87 -28.30 -7.77
N LEU A 532 -2.19 -29.36 -7.02
CA LEU A 532 -1.33 -30.51 -6.80
C LEU A 532 -1.92 -31.76 -7.43
N THR A 533 -1.38 -32.14 -8.59
CA THR A 533 -1.73 -33.40 -9.27
C THR A 533 -1.27 -34.64 -8.48
N THR A 534 -1.83 -35.80 -8.80
CA THR A 534 -1.44 -37.08 -8.19
C THR A 534 0.04 -37.37 -8.39
N GLU A 535 0.53 -37.12 -9.61
CA GLU A 535 1.92 -37.32 -10.02
C GLU A 535 2.87 -36.39 -9.25
N ALA A 536 2.49 -35.12 -9.08
CA ALA A 536 3.28 -34.16 -8.30
C ALA A 536 3.31 -34.54 -6.80
N ALA A 537 2.20 -35.04 -6.24
CA ALA A 537 2.18 -35.56 -4.87
C ALA A 537 3.04 -36.83 -4.70
N GLU A 538 3.12 -37.70 -5.71
CA GLU A 538 4.07 -38.83 -5.70
C GLU A 538 5.55 -38.34 -5.71
N GLU A 539 5.86 -37.29 -6.48
CA GLU A 539 7.22 -36.71 -6.53
C GLU A 539 7.62 -35.98 -5.23
N LEU A 540 6.67 -35.41 -4.47
CA LEU A 540 6.94 -34.77 -3.17
C LEU A 540 7.52 -35.74 -2.11
N GLY A 541 7.43 -37.05 -2.33
CA GLY A 541 8.42 -37.99 -1.78
C GLY A 541 8.45 -38.12 -0.25
N VAL A 542 7.30 -38.12 0.42
CA VAL A 542 7.17 -38.57 1.83
C VAL A 542 7.45 -40.07 1.90
N LYS A 543 8.42 -40.50 2.72
CA LYS A 543 8.94 -41.88 2.76
C LYS A 543 9.06 -42.46 4.16
N GLU A 544 9.53 -41.68 5.13
CA GLU A 544 9.95 -42.17 6.44
C GLU A 544 9.73 -41.14 7.57
N VAL A 545 9.76 -41.59 8.83
CA VAL A 545 9.70 -40.69 9.99
C VAL A 545 11.07 -40.04 10.18
N VAL A 546 11.17 -38.75 9.90
CA VAL A 546 12.41 -37.96 10.05
C VAL A 546 12.63 -37.48 11.49
N ALA A 547 11.55 -37.30 12.25
CA ALA A 547 11.61 -37.07 13.69
C ALA A 547 10.34 -37.55 14.40
N GLU A 548 10.47 -37.94 15.67
CA GLU A 548 9.32 -38.15 16.54
C GLU A 548 9.58 -37.65 17.97
N PHE A 549 8.52 -37.22 18.65
CA PHE A 549 8.59 -36.87 20.07
C PHE A 549 7.37 -37.39 20.82
N THR A 550 7.52 -37.67 22.12
CA THR A 550 6.47 -38.28 22.95
C THR A 550 6.39 -37.60 24.31
N THR A 551 5.20 -37.12 24.68
CA THR A 551 4.90 -36.67 26.05
C THR A 551 3.94 -37.62 26.76
N ASN A 552 4.07 -37.68 28.09
CA ASN A 552 3.20 -38.45 28.97
C ASN A 552 2.36 -37.48 29.81
N PHE A 553 1.14 -37.85 30.19
CA PHE A 553 0.28 -37.01 31.04
C PHE A 553 -0.41 -37.80 32.18
N PRO A 554 -0.63 -37.16 33.34
CA PRO A 554 -1.32 -37.80 34.46
C PRO A 554 -2.80 -38.05 34.14
N PRO A 555 -3.43 -39.10 34.72
CA PRO A 555 -4.84 -39.37 34.51
C PRO A 555 -5.76 -38.22 34.92
N ALA A 556 -6.50 -37.67 33.96
CA ALA A 556 -7.54 -36.67 34.16
C ALA A 556 -8.47 -36.63 32.95
N GLN A 557 -9.78 -36.73 33.16
CA GLN A 557 -10.76 -36.85 32.07
C GLN A 557 -10.69 -35.69 31.06
N TYR A 558 -10.49 -34.46 31.52
CA TYR A 558 -10.34 -33.30 30.63
C TYR A 558 -9.10 -33.42 29.72
N ARG A 559 -8.02 -34.07 30.18
CA ARG A 559 -6.82 -34.31 29.37
C ARG A 559 -7.09 -35.37 28.31
N ASP A 560 -7.78 -36.45 28.69
CA ASP A 560 -8.13 -37.50 27.74
C ASP A 560 -9.02 -36.98 26.59
N VAL A 561 -9.95 -36.08 26.89
CA VAL A 561 -10.77 -35.37 25.89
C VAL A 561 -9.93 -34.36 25.10
N ASN A 562 -9.34 -33.36 25.75
CA ASN A 562 -8.72 -32.21 25.05
C ASN A 562 -7.44 -32.58 24.29
N ILE A 563 -6.61 -33.49 24.82
CA ILE A 563 -5.40 -33.96 24.13
C ILE A 563 -5.80 -34.91 23.00
N GLY A 564 -6.81 -35.77 23.21
CA GLY A 564 -7.33 -36.66 22.18
C GLY A 564 -7.91 -35.90 20.98
N ARG A 565 -8.79 -34.91 21.22
CA ARG A 565 -9.43 -34.10 20.18
C ARG A 565 -8.44 -33.22 19.40
N ALA A 566 -7.49 -32.57 20.07
CA ALA A 566 -6.46 -31.81 19.38
C ALA A 566 -5.46 -32.70 18.63
N ALA A 567 -5.19 -33.93 19.11
CA ALA A 567 -4.38 -34.89 18.37
C ALA A 567 -5.10 -35.44 17.12
N GLU A 568 -6.40 -35.73 17.23
CA GLU A 568 -7.28 -36.11 16.10
C GLU A 568 -7.25 -35.05 14.98
N LEU A 569 -7.43 -33.77 15.34
CA LEU A 569 -7.47 -32.66 14.37
C LEU A 569 -6.13 -32.36 13.69
N ILE A 570 -4.99 -32.66 14.34
CA ILE A 570 -3.64 -32.49 13.76
C ILE A 570 -3.21 -33.73 12.93
N ASN A 571 -3.88 -34.87 13.11
CA ASN A 571 -3.44 -36.11 12.48
C ASN A 571 -3.64 -36.12 10.96
N ASN A 572 -2.59 -36.48 10.23
CA ASN A 572 -2.52 -36.43 8.78
C ASN A 572 -2.65 -35.00 8.18
N THR A 573 -2.29 -33.95 8.94
CA THR A 573 -2.00 -32.65 8.31
C THR A 573 -0.82 -32.81 7.36
N PHE A 574 -1.04 -32.51 6.08
CA PHE A 574 -0.04 -32.49 5.02
C PHE A 574 0.43 -31.07 4.75
N LEU A 575 1.72 -30.90 4.45
CA LEU A 575 2.37 -29.64 4.09
C LEU A 575 3.21 -29.87 2.83
N ARG A 576 2.94 -29.11 1.77
CA ARG A 576 3.79 -28.99 0.57
C ARG A 576 5.08 -28.21 0.91
N PRO A 577 6.14 -28.24 0.09
CA PRO A 577 7.28 -27.34 0.25
C PRO A 577 6.82 -25.87 0.29
N GLY A 578 7.18 -25.15 1.34
CA GLY A 578 6.74 -23.77 1.59
C GLY A 578 5.43 -23.59 2.37
N ASP A 579 4.62 -24.65 2.57
CA ASP A 579 3.39 -24.56 3.38
C ASP A 579 3.71 -24.37 4.88
N GLU A 580 2.84 -23.66 5.58
CA GLU A 580 2.95 -23.36 7.02
C GLU A 580 1.86 -24.07 7.84
N PHE A 581 2.28 -24.87 8.83
CA PHE A 581 1.40 -25.34 9.89
C PHE A 581 1.08 -24.24 10.89
N SER A 582 -0.18 -24.12 11.29
CA SER A 582 -0.65 -23.26 12.39
C SER A 582 -1.55 -24.09 13.30
N MET A 583 -1.18 -24.26 14.57
CA MET A 583 -1.97 -25.07 15.49
C MET A 583 -3.37 -24.48 15.72
N ASN A 584 -3.49 -23.15 15.80
CA ASN A 584 -4.79 -22.50 15.86
C ASN A 584 -5.60 -22.74 14.58
N ARG A 585 -5.03 -22.57 13.37
CA ARG A 585 -5.73 -22.81 12.09
C ARG A 585 -6.22 -24.27 11.97
N THR A 586 -5.39 -25.25 12.32
CA THR A 586 -5.71 -26.68 12.23
C THR A 586 -6.65 -27.19 13.33
N VAL A 587 -6.54 -26.69 14.57
CA VAL A 587 -7.34 -27.18 15.70
C VAL A 587 -8.63 -26.36 15.91
N GLY A 588 -8.68 -25.13 15.41
CA GLY A 588 -9.78 -24.18 15.64
C GLY A 588 -9.88 -23.72 17.11
N GLU A 589 -10.94 -22.97 17.42
CA GLU A 589 -11.21 -22.55 18.80
C GLU A 589 -11.54 -23.75 19.69
N ARG A 590 -11.07 -23.71 20.94
CA ARG A 590 -11.33 -24.76 21.92
C ARG A 590 -12.68 -24.52 22.60
N THR A 591 -13.76 -24.88 21.92
CA THR A 591 -15.15 -24.78 22.42
C THR A 591 -15.78 -26.16 22.67
N GLU A 592 -16.90 -26.23 23.40
CA GLU A 592 -17.67 -27.47 23.54
C GLU A 592 -18.21 -27.96 22.18
N ALA A 593 -18.58 -27.04 21.29
CA ALA A 593 -19.02 -27.36 19.92
C ALA A 593 -17.92 -28.02 19.09
N ASN A 594 -16.65 -27.63 19.28
CA ASN A 594 -15.48 -28.28 18.66
C ASN A 594 -14.98 -29.51 19.47
N GLY A 595 -15.78 -30.03 20.40
CA GLY A 595 -15.47 -31.27 21.14
C GLY A 595 -14.45 -31.14 22.28
N PHE A 596 -14.15 -29.92 22.72
CA PHE A 596 -13.30 -29.67 23.90
C PHE A 596 -14.13 -29.59 25.19
N THR A 597 -13.45 -29.63 26.33
CA THR A 597 -14.06 -29.48 27.65
C THR A 597 -13.22 -28.59 28.57
N ALA A 598 -13.83 -28.09 29.65
CA ALA A 598 -13.15 -27.30 30.66
C ALA A 598 -12.09 -28.13 31.41
N GLY A 599 -10.97 -27.49 31.73
CA GLY A 599 -9.92 -28.09 32.54
C GLY A 599 -8.73 -27.15 32.73
N THR A 600 -7.73 -27.61 33.47
CA THR A 600 -6.76 -26.69 34.06
C THR A 600 -5.75 -26.16 33.03
N ILE A 601 -5.69 -24.83 32.90
CA ILE A 601 -4.70 -24.04 32.19
C ILE A 601 -3.70 -23.39 33.18
N ILE A 602 -2.72 -22.66 32.64
CA ILE A 602 -1.83 -21.80 33.43
C ILE A 602 -2.00 -20.35 32.94
N ASN A 603 -2.44 -19.46 33.81
CA ASN A 603 -2.59 -18.03 33.54
C ASN A 603 -1.66 -17.23 34.46
N GLN A 604 -0.68 -16.52 33.88
CA GLN A 604 0.32 -15.70 34.61
C GLN A 604 1.05 -16.42 35.79
N GLY A 605 1.07 -17.76 35.82
CA GLY A 605 1.65 -18.56 36.92
C GLY A 605 0.68 -19.01 38.02
N ARG A 606 -0.63 -18.74 37.87
CA ARG A 606 -1.72 -19.41 38.59
C ARG A 606 -2.26 -20.60 37.78
N LEU A 607 -2.90 -21.53 38.46
CA LEU A 607 -3.73 -22.57 37.86
C LEU A 607 -5.19 -22.12 37.89
N GLU A 608 -5.85 -22.16 36.74
CA GLU A 608 -7.24 -21.74 36.51
C GLU A 608 -7.89 -22.77 35.57
N ASP A 609 -9.19 -23.03 35.66
CA ASP A 609 -9.88 -23.94 34.72
C ASP A 609 -10.50 -23.14 33.58
N ALA A 610 -10.22 -23.56 32.33
CA ALA A 610 -10.74 -22.96 31.11
C ALA A 610 -10.95 -24.01 30.02
N MET A 611 -11.63 -23.65 28.93
CA MET A 611 -11.85 -24.57 27.81
C MET A 611 -10.53 -24.96 27.12
N GLY A 612 -10.41 -26.24 26.74
CA GLY A 612 -9.18 -26.75 26.14
C GLY A 612 -8.03 -26.96 27.13
N GLY A 613 -8.29 -26.97 28.44
CA GLY A 613 -7.29 -27.28 29.47
C GLY A 613 -6.36 -28.44 29.07
N GLY A 614 -5.06 -28.16 29.00
CA GLY A 614 -4.04 -29.13 28.62
C GLY A 614 -3.55 -29.10 27.15
N VAL A 615 -4.18 -28.38 26.20
CA VAL A 615 -3.74 -28.40 24.78
C VAL A 615 -2.32 -27.89 24.54
N SER A 616 -1.74 -27.07 25.42
CA SER A 616 -0.31 -26.70 25.35
C SER A 616 0.63 -27.92 25.43
N GLN A 617 0.17 -29.08 25.93
CA GLN A 617 0.94 -30.32 25.83
C GLN A 617 0.98 -30.86 24.40
N VAL A 618 -0.10 -30.68 23.62
CA VAL A 618 -0.14 -31.02 22.19
C VAL A 618 0.77 -30.07 21.41
N ALA A 619 0.71 -28.77 21.70
CA ALA A 619 1.62 -27.77 21.16
C ALA A 619 3.09 -28.16 21.42
N THR A 620 3.49 -28.36 22.68
CA THR A 620 4.85 -28.82 23.03
C THR A 620 5.26 -30.12 22.32
N THR A 621 4.35 -31.08 22.15
CA THR A 621 4.71 -32.36 21.51
C THR A 621 4.92 -32.20 20.01
N THR A 622 4.05 -31.44 19.34
CA THR A 622 4.12 -31.15 17.90
C THR A 622 5.31 -30.26 17.57
N PHE A 623 5.51 -29.18 18.35
CA PHE A 623 6.66 -28.29 18.24
C PHE A 623 7.97 -29.06 18.31
N HIS A 624 8.18 -29.87 19.35
CA HIS A 624 9.46 -30.57 19.50
C HIS A 624 9.67 -31.64 18.41
N ALA A 625 8.62 -32.21 17.83
CA ALA A 625 8.76 -33.09 16.67
C ALA A 625 9.21 -32.32 15.42
N ALA A 626 8.58 -31.18 15.11
CA ALA A 626 8.97 -30.29 14.01
C ALA A 626 10.38 -29.68 14.19
N PHE A 627 10.70 -29.25 15.42
CA PHE A 627 11.99 -28.66 15.79
C PHE A 627 13.15 -29.65 15.57
N GLN A 628 12.97 -30.92 15.95
CA GLN A 628 13.95 -32.00 15.73
C GLN A 628 13.99 -32.50 14.27
N ALA A 629 12.89 -32.37 13.51
CA ALA A 629 12.91 -32.55 12.05
C ALA A 629 13.65 -31.43 11.31
N GLY A 630 14.00 -30.35 12.00
CA GLY A 630 14.75 -29.22 11.46
C GLY A 630 13.89 -28.18 10.72
N LEU A 631 12.57 -28.27 10.78
CA LEU A 631 11.63 -27.33 10.13
C LEU A 631 11.80 -25.89 10.65
N GLU A 632 11.48 -24.90 9.84
CA GLU A 632 11.55 -23.48 10.22
C GLU A 632 10.54 -23.15 11.34
N ASP A 633 11.03 -22.52 12.41
CA ASP A 633 10.24 -22.13 13.57
C ASP A 633 9.73 -20.70 13.37
N VAL A 634 8.43 -20.56 13.09
CA VAL A 634 7.80 -19.29 12.70
C VAL A 634 7.18 -18.60 13.92
N GLU A 635 6.55 -19.36 14.81
CA GLU A 635 6.04 -18.86 16.09
C GLU A 635 6.01 -20.00 17.13
N HIS A 636 6.75 -19.84 18.23
CA HIS A 636 6.52 -20.62 19.44
C HIS A 636 6.63 -19.74 20.69
N TRP A 637 5.96 -20.16 21.76
CA TRP A 637 5.95 -19.47 23.04
C TRP A 637 6.20 -20.44 24.18
N PRO A 638 7.38 -20.49 24.80
CA PRO A 638 7.64 -21.39 25.92
C PRO A 638 6.77 -21.08 27.15
N HIS A 639 6.71 -22.01 28.11
CA HIS A 639 5.90 -21.81 29.32
C HIS A 639 6.54 -20.74 30.22
N SER A 640 5.70 -19.90 30.83
CA SER A 640 6.18 -18.86 31.77
C SER A 640 6.75 -19.45 33.08
N ILE A 641 6.49 -20.73 33.37
CA ILE A 641 7.01 -21.51 34.49
C ILE A 641 7.48 -22.88 33.96
N TYR A 642 8.59 -23.40 34.50
CA TYR A 642 9.20 -24.64 34.02
C TYR A 642 8.45 -25.90 34.48
N PHE A 643 8.24 -26.85 33.56
CA PHE A 643 7.73 -28.19 33.86
C PHE A 643 8.80 -29.25 33.65
N ASP A 644 8.94 -30.17 34.60
CA ASP A 644 9.88 -31.29 34.56
C ASP A 644 9.60 -32.31 33.44
N ARG A 645 8.33 -32.42 33.01
CA ARG A 645 7.89 -33.30 31.92
C ARG A 645 8.17 -32.77 30.50
N TYR A 646 8.74 -31.57 30.34
CA TYR A 646 8.98 -30.96 29.02
C TYR A 646 10.48 -30.70 28.78
N PRO A 647 10.95 -30.77 27.52
CA PRO A 647 12.28 -30.31 27.13
C PRO A 647 12.48 -28.83 27.46
N ILE A 648 13.57 -28.55 28.19
CA ILE A 648 13.87 -27.24 28.76
C ILE A 648 14.17 -26.20 27.66
N GLY A 649 13.31 -25.20 27.51
CA GLY A 649 13.41 -24.20 26.44
C GLY A 649 13.02 -24.71 25.05
N GLN A 650 12.39 -25.89 24.95
CA GLN A 650 11.97 -26.50 23.68
C GLN A 650 10.52 -27.02 23.82
N GLU A 651 9.60 -26.06 24.02
CA GLU A 651 8.22 -26.28 24.40
C GLU A 651 7.33 -25.12 23.91
N ALA A 652 6.02 -25.34 23.76
CA ALA A 652 5.09 -24.35 23.22
C ALA A 652 3.81 -24.21 24.05
N THR A 653 3.29 -22.99 24.10
CA THR A 653 1.99 -22.62 24.66
C THR A 653 1.12 -22.06 23.56
N VAL A 654 -0.16 -22.44 23.55
CA VAL A 654 -1.14 -22.02 22.53
C VAL A 654 -2.36 -21.41 23.22
N ALA A 655 -2.85 -20.29 22.69
CA ALA A 655 -4.00 -19.55 23.20
C ALA A 655 -4.76 -18.93 22.01
N TRP A 656 -6.05 -19.22 21.90
CA TRP A 656 -6.86 -18.74 20.78
C TRP A 656 -6.84 -17.20 20.74
N GLY A 657 -6.65 -16.63 19.55
CA GLY A 657 -6.51 -15.18 19.33
C GLY A 657 -5.28 -14.49 19.94
N ALA A 658 -4.37 -15.21 20.63
CA ALA A 658 -3.31 -14.58 21.43
C ALA A 658 -1.91 -15.23 21.34
N LYS A 659 -1.82 -16.54 21.06
CA LYS A 659 -0.56 -17.28 20.86
C LYS A 659 -0.79 -18.48 19.96
N ASP A 660 0.08 -18.69 18.98
CA ASP A 660 0.07 -19.90 18.17
C ASP A 660 1.31 -20.78 18.37
N LEU A 661 1.26 -21.95 17.75
CA LEU A 661 2.43 -22.72 17.33
C LEU A 661 2.42 -22.75 15.80
N ARG A 662 3.44 -22.14 15.17
CA ARG A 662 3.60 -22.10 13.72
C ARG A 662 4.99 -22.55 13.28
N PHE A 663 5.04 -23.36 12.23
CA PHE A 663 6.29 -23.78 11.59
C PHE A 663 6.08 -24.03 10.09
N ALA A 664 7.10 -23.74 9.29
CA ALA A 664 7.04 -23.87 7.83
C ALA A 664 7.86 -25.07 7.34
N ASN A 665 7.40 -25.69 6.25
CA ASN A 665 8.12 -26.76 5.57
C ASN A 665 9.16 -26.18 4.59
N ASP A 666 10.33 -25.81 5.11
CA ASP A 666 11.46 -25.30 4.32
C ASP A 666 12.30 -26.41 3.64
N THR A 667 11.72 -27.60 3.46
CA THR A 667 12.36 -28.74 2.77
C THR A 667 11.83 -28.89 1.33
N PRO A 668 12.59 -29.50 0.40
CA PRO A 668 12.13 -29.77 -0.97
C PRO A 668 11.17 -30.98 -1.05
N TYR A 669 10.64 -31.45 0.08
CA TYR A 669 9.79 -32.65 0.17
C TYR A 669 8.47 -32.31 0.87
N GLY A 670 7.45 -33.14 0.67
CA GLY A 670 6.24 -33.07 1.49
C GLY A 670 6.52 -33.43 2.95
N VAL A 671 5.69 -32.93 3.86
CA VAL A 671 5.68 -33.28 5.28
C VAL A 671 4.28 -33.73 5.70
N VAL A 672 4.16 -34.86 6.40
CA VAL A 672 2.91 -35.30 7.04
C VAL A 672 3.08 -35.40 8.55
N ILE A 673 2.18 -34.78 9.30
CA ILE A 673 2.14 -34.83 10.76
C ILE A 673 1.23 -35.99 11.19
N GLU A 674 1.82 -37.10 11.63
CA GLU A 674 1.06 -38.21 12.25
C GLU A 674 1.02 -38.01 13.77
N THR A 675 -0.17 -38.12 14.37
CA THR A 675 -0.33 -38.17 15.83
C THR A 675 -0.76 -39.56 16.30
N ARG A 676 -0.24 -39.98 17.45
CA ARG A 676 -0.55 -41.27 18.08
C ARG A 676 -0.89 -41.02 19.55
N PHE A 677 -2.18 -40.93 19.80
CA PHE A 677 -2.75 -40.72 21.13
C PHE A 677 -3.07 -42.06 21.82
N THR A 678 -2.85 -42.14 23.13
CA THR A 678 -3.35 -43.21 23.99
C THR A 678 -3.89 -42.59 25.27
N PRO A 679 -5.18 -42.79 25.61
CA PRO A 679 -5.77 -42.20 26.80
C PRO A 679 -5.22 -42.82 28.09
N SER A 680 -5.34 -42.09 29.18
CA SER A 680 -5.00 -42.54 30.52
C SER A 680 -5.91 -43.69 30.97
N ALA A 681 -5.36 -44.60 31.77
CA ALA A 681 -6.06 -45.84 32.14
C ALA A 681 -5.94 -46.13 33.65
N GLY A 682 -6.88 -45.59 34.43
CA GLY A 682 -7.04 -45.82 35.87
C GLY A 682 -5.95 -45.22 36.74
N ARG A 683 -4.71 -45.72 36.63
CA ARG A 683 -3.49 -45.14 37.21
C ARG A 683 -2.33 -45.02 36.22
N SER A 684 -2.45 -45.63 35.04
CA SER A 684 -1.47 -45.48 33.96
C SER A 684 -1.62 -44.10 33.32
N GLN A 685 -0.49 -43.42 33.11
CA GLN A 685 -0.44 -42.17 32.34
C GLN A 685 -0.95 -42.40 30.91
N GLY A 686 -1.58 -41.38 30.33
CA GLY A 686 -1.82 -41.33 28.89
C GLY A 686 -0.59 -40.80 28.15
N THR A 687 -0.54 -41.01 26.84
CA THR A 687 0.60 -40.63 25.99
C THR A 687 0.14 -39.93 24.72
N LEU A 688 0.90 -38.93 24.29
CA LEU A 688 0.83 -38.39 22.94
C LEU A 688 2.21 -38.53 22.29
N ASN A 689 2.27 -39.20 21.16
CA ASN A 689 3.42 -39.27 20.27
C ASN A 689 3.08 -38.50 18.99
N VAL A 690 3.99 -37.66 18.49
CA VAL A 690 3.87 -36.95 17.22
C VAL A 690 5.07 -37.29 16.35
N ARG A 691 4.82 -37.58 15.08
CA ARG A 691 5.77 -38.07 14.08
C ARG A 691 5.73 -37.18 12.85
N ILE A 692 6.88 -36.68 12.43
CA ILE A 692 7.05 -35.94 11.18
C ILE A 692 7.50 -36.94 10.13
N TRP A 693 6.67 -37.17 9.11
CA TRP A 693 6.98 -38.02 7.97
C TRP A 693 7.43 -37.16 6.79
N SER A 694 8.58 -37.49 6.18
CA SER A 694 9.14 -36.80 5.00
C SER A 694 10.23 -37.67 4.34
N THR A 695 11.28 -37.08 3.76
CA THR A 695 12.60 -37.69 3.50
C THR A 695 13.64 -36.99 4.35
N GLU A 696 14.65 -37.70 4.87
CA GLU A 696 15.72 -37.07 5.66
C GLU A 696 16.43 -35.97 4.83
N TYR A 697 16.35 -34.72 5.30
CA TYR A 697 16.96 -33.54 4.64
C TYR A 697 17.86 -32.76 5.59
N PHE A 698 17.41 -32.49 6.82
CA PHE A 698 18.22 -31.82 7.83
C PHE A 698 18.82 -32.79 8.83
N ARG A 699 20.15 -32.75 8.97
CA ARG A 699 20.85 -33.29 10.15
C ARG A 699 20.76 -32.24 11.25
N VAL A 700 20.14 -32.56 12.39
CA VAL A 700 19.90 -31.59 13.48
C VAL A 700 20.74 -31.92 14.73
N GLU A 701 21.29 -30.89 15.38
CA GLU A 701 21.89 -30.96 16.72
C GLU A 701 21.24 -29.91 17.64
N THR A 702 20.69 -30.34 18.78
CA THR A 702 20.09 -29.44 19.78
C THR A 702 20.85 -29.47 21.11
N SER A 703 21.03 -28.31 21.75
CA SER A 703 21.62 -28.23 23.10
C SER A 703 21.00 -27.08 23.92
N VAL A 704 21.28 -27.02 25.23
CA VAL A 704 20.75 -25.97 26.12
C VAL A 704 21.86 -25.53 27.09
N SER A 705 21.89 -24.25 27.45
CA SER A 705 22.84 -23.70 28.42
C SER A 705 22.68 -24.28 29.84
N GLU A 706 23.68 -24.06 30.69
CA GLU A 706 23.48 -24.17 32.14
C GLU A 706 22.38 -23.19 32.61
N ARG A 707 21.64 -23.57 33.67
CA ARG A 707 20.62 -22.71 34.28
C ARG A 707 21.29 -21.57 35.06
N SER A 708 20.83 -20.35 34.85
CA SER A 708 21.38 -19.13 35.44
C SER A 708 20.28 -18.24 36.05
N ASN A 709 20.63 -17.08 36.62
CA ASN A 709 19.69 -16.05 37.09
C ASN A 709 18.56 -16.57 38.00
N PHE A 710 18.89 -17.45 38.94
CA PHE A 710 17.89 -18.11 39.78
C PHE A 710 17.06 -17.13 40.60
N THR A 711 15.74 -17.27 40.54
CA THR A 711 14.76 -16.47 41.30
C THR A 711 13.99 -17.36 42.28
N SER A 712 13.73 -16.84 43.48
CA SER A 712 13.04 -17.59 44.53
C SER A 712 11.51 -17.39 44.48
N PRO A 713 10.71 -18.46 44.69
CA PRO A 713 9.27 -18.34 44.81
C PRO A 713 8.87 -17.67 46.13
N ARG A 714 7.71 -17.03 46.12
CA ARG A 714 7.04 -16.53 47.34
C ARG A 714 6.01 -17.57 47.80
N THR A 715 5.57 -17.47 49.06
CA THR A 715 4.26 -18.02 49.46
C THR A 715 3.21 -16.95 49.20
N ILE A 716 2.07 -17.36 48.63
CA ILE A 716 0.85 -16.57 48.52
C ILE A 716 -0.20 -17.31 49.34
N TYR A 717 -0.89 -16.59 50.21
CA TYR A 717 -2.10 -17.07 50.87
C TYR A 717 -3.30 -16.52 50.12
N ASP A 718 -4.27 -17.38 49.83
CA ASP A 718 -5.43 -17.05 49.01
C ASP A 718 -6.71 -17.60 49.66
N THR A 719 -7.63 -16.70 49.97
CA THR A 719 -8.89 -16.98 50.69
C THR A 719 -10.08 -17.12 49.75
N SER A 720 -9.87 -17.07 48.43
CA SER A 720 -10.90 -17.32 47.42
C SER A 720 -11.47 -18.74 47.49
N SER A 721 -12.74 -18.87 47.11
CA SER A 721 -13.47 -20.16 47.07
C SER A 721 -12.94 -21.13 46.01
N ASP A 722 -12.27 -20.60 45.01
CA ASP A 722 -11.70 -21.22 43.81
C ASP A 722 -10.17 -21.44 43.94
N CYS A 723 -9.58 -21.13 45.08
CA CYS A 723 -8.15 -21.34 45.32
C CYS A 723 -7.72 -22.80 45.08
N THR A 724 -6.76 -22.98 44.17
CA THR A 724 -6.07 -24.24 43.94
C THR A 724 -4.67 -24.21 44.58
N PRO A 725 -4.34 -25.14 45.50
CA PRO A 725 -3.05 -25.11 46.20
C PRO A 725 -1.89 -25.51 45.28
N GLN A 726 -0.80 -24.76 45.32
CA GLN A 726 0.33 -24.89 44.39
C GLN A 726 1.68 -25.04 45.11
N GLY A 727 2.53 -25.93 44.60
CA GLY A 727 3.91 -26.11 45.06
C GLY A 727 4.85 -25.05 44.47
N GLY A 728 5.76 -24.51 45.29
CA GLY A 728 6.72 -23.50 44.86
C GLY A 728 7.96 -24.07 44.18
N SER A 729 8.45 -23.42 43.12
CA SER A 729 9.71 -23.76 42.43
C SER A 729 10.53 -22.50 42.08
N GLN A 730 11.85 -22.67 41.90
CA GLN A 730 12.72 -21.56 41.46
C GLN A 730 12.60 -21.32 39.96
N GLY A 731 12.58 -20.04 39.59
CA GLY A 731 12.73 -19.58 38.21
C GLY A 731 14.21 -19.46 37.86
N PHE A 732 14.54 -19.40 36.57
CA PHE A 732 15.90 -19.37 36.05
C PHE A 732 15.91 -18.99 34.56
N SER A 733 17.04 -18.48 34.06
CA SER A 733 17.29 -18.26 32.63
C SER A 733 18.07 -19.42 32.00
N ILE A 734 17.79 -19.72 30.74
CA ILE A 734 18.56 -20.59 29.84
C ILE A 734 18.64 -19.98 28.44
N THR A 735 19.46 -20.58 27.59
CA THR A 735 19.40 -20.43 26.13
C THR A 735 19.25 -21.81 25.51
N SER A 736 18.22 -22.01 24.68
CA SER A 736 18.10 -23.17 23.79
C SER A 736 18.95 -22.92 22.55
N TYR A 737 19.50 -23.98 21.95
CA TYR A 737 20.27 -23.90 20.71
C TYR A 737 19.87 -25.03 19.77
N ARG A 738 19.71 -24.70 18.49
CA ARG A 738 19.57 -25.68 17.40
C ARG A 738 20.53 -25.35 16.27
N LYS A 739 21.17 -26.37 15.73
CA LYS A 739 21.92 -26.30 14.47
C LYS A 739 21.32 -27.29 13.49
N ALA A 740 21.08 -26.86 12.24
CA ALA A 740 20.64 -27.74 11.17
C ALA A 740 21.60 -27.65 9.98
N TRP A 741 21.96 -28.81 9.43
CA TRP A 741 22.80 -28.93 8.24
C TRP A 741 22.04 -29.65 7.12
N THR A 742 22.23 -29.19 5.89
CA THR A 742 21.75 -29.83 4.65
C THR A 742 22.50 -31.15 4.35
N PRO A 743 22.05 -31.98 3.39
CA PRO A 743 22.67 -33.28 3.09
C PRO A 743 24.12 -33.18 2.57
N ASP A 744 24.52 -32.05 2.00
CA ASP A 744 25.89 -31.78 1.56
C ASP A 744 26.79 -31.18 2.66
N GLY A 745 26.19 -30.81 3.81
CA GLY A 745 26.90 -30.38 5.01
C GLY A 745 27.04 -28.86 5.20
N GLU A 746 26.30 -28.04 4.46
CA GLU A 746 26.19 -26.60 4.76
C GLU A 746 25.37 -26.39 6.05
N LEU A 747 25.83 -25.48 6.91
CA LEU A 747 25.12 -25.08 8.14
C LEU A 747 24.13 -23.97 7.79
N VAL A 748 22.84 -24.33 7.72
CA VAL A 748 21.78 -23.40 7.29
C VAL A 748 21.01 -22.77 8.45
N LYS A 749 20.96 -23.41 9.62
CA LYS A 749 20.35 -22.85 10.84
C LYS A 749 21.35 -22.92 11.99
N ASP A 750 21.53 -21.81 12.72
CA ASP A 750 22.37 -21.70 13.91
C ASP A 750 21.68 -20.76 14.93
N GLU A 751 20.72 -21.35 15.64
CA GLU A 751 19.72 -20.67 16.46
C GLU A 751 20.12 -20.65 17.96
N ALA A 752 19.67 -19.64 18.69
CA ALA A 752 20.10 -19.37 20.06
C ALA A 752 19.05 -18.57 20.84
N ASP A 753 18.08 -19.26 21.42
CA ASP A 753 16.84 -18.67 21.97
C ASP A 753 16.91 -18.51 23.50
N PRO A 754 17.09 -17.28 24.02
CA PRO A 754 17.15 -17.04 25.46
C PRO A 754 15.74 -17.00 26.07
N TRP A 755 15.47 -17.90 27.02
CA TRP A 755 14.22 -17.90 27.79
C TRP A 755 14.48 -17.73 29.29
N THR A 756 13.53 -17.11 29.99
CA THR A 756 13.56 -16.99 31.46
C THR A 756 12.25 -17.46 32.05
N TYR A 757 12.35 -18.53 32.84
CA TYR A 757 11.25 -19.06 33.61
C TYR A 757 11.03 -18.24 34.88
N ASN A 758 9.79 -17.83 35.11
CA ASN A 758 9.37 -17.23 36.38
C ASN A 758 9.38 -18.30 37.49
N PRO A 759 9.61 -17.89 38.75
CA PRO A 759 9.54 -18.81 39.88
C PRO A 759 8.09 -19.16 40.20
N ASN A 760 7.72 -20.44 40.09
CA ASN A 760 6.34 -20.83 40.38
C ASN A 760 6.02 -20.58 41.85
N HIS A 761 5.06 -19.72 42.16
CA HIS A 761 4.78 -19.31 43.54
C HIS A 761 3.98 -20.38 44.29
N ARG A 762 4.31 -20.58 45.57
CA ARG A 762 3.60 -21.53 46.45
C ARG A 762 2.27 -20.92 46.87
N VAL A 763 1.15 -21.44 46.39
CA VAL A 763 -0.19 -21.00 46.81
C VAL A 763 -0.68 -21.90 47.96
N VAL A 764 -1.10 -21.28 49.05
CA VAL A 764 -1.72 -21.93 50.21
C VAL A 764 -3.14 -21.39 50.35
N CYS A 765 -4.13 -22.27 50.22
CA CYS A 765 -5.53 -21.87 50.36
C CYS A 765 -5.90 -21.70 51.84
N GLY A 766 -6.43 -20.53 52.19
CA GLY A 766 -6.63 -20.06 53.56
C GLY A 766 -5.97 -18.71 53.83
N PRO A 767 -6.18 -18.12 55.02
CA PRO A 767 -5.55 -16.86 55.42
C PRO A 767 -4.05 -17.02 55.65
N ASP A 768 -3.31 -15.90 55.65
CA ASP A 768 -1.92 -15.87 56.10
C ASP A 768 -1.88 -16.07 57.64
N PRO A 769 -1.13 -17.05 58.17
CA PRO A 769 -1.00 -17.26 59.62
C PRO A 769 -0.25 -16.14 60.36
N ASP A 770 0.35 -15.18 59.65
CA ASP A 770 0.97 -13.98 60.24
C ASP A 770 0.04 -12.74 60.27
N ASP A 771 -1.23 -12.85 59.82
CA ASP A 771 -2.25 -11.77 59.77
C ASP A 771 -3.28 -11.78 60.95
N ASP A 772 -3.10 -12.63 61.97
CA ASP A 772 -3.97 -12.81 63.18
C ASP A 772 -3.60 -11.89 64.38
#